data_AF-H2YF93-F1
#
_entry.id   AF-H2YF93-F1
#
_cell.length_a   1.000
_cell.length_b   1.000
_cell.length_c   1.000
_cell.angle_alpha   90.00
_cell.angle_beta   90.00
_cell.angle_gamma   90.00
#
_symmetry.space_group_name_H-M   'P 1'
#
loop_
_entity.id
_entity.type
_entity.pdbx_description
1 polymer ?
#
loop_
_entity_poly.entity_id
_entity_poly.type
_entity_poly.pdbx_seq_one_letter_code
_entity_poly.pdbx_strand_id
1 'polypeptide(L)'
;FPYGYEYLGNTGRLVITPLTDRCYLTLTGALHLKFGGAPAGPAGTGKTETTKDLGKALAIQTVVFNCSDQLDFMAMGKFFKGLASSGAWACFDEFNRIDIEVLSVVAQQIATIQNAQAARMDRFMFEGVEIALKASCAVFITMNPGYAGRTELPDNLKALFRPVAMMVPDYAMIAEISLYSFGFNNAKHLSKKIVSTFKLSSEQLSSQDHYDFGMRAVKTVISAAGNLKREHPDMDEEVICLRAIRDVNVPKFLLDDLKLFRGIVSDLFPKIKEEAIDYGALMDSIVDSCPKLGVQAVDGFVTKCIQLYETTVVRHGLMLVGPTCSGKTKCYNVLAKALTQLKGQPSISGGNYEAVHTDVLNPKSITMGQLYGEFDAMTHEWTDGILSTLIRQGCSATDQDKRWYMFDGPVDAVWIENMNTVLDDNKKLCLSSGEIIKLTAHMTMMFEVADLAVASPATVSRCGMVYLEPGYIGLAPFVYCWMKRVPDAILPFVDQLNELFNKFLEPSVKFIRKNTKEIVESVNANLTFSLLNFLDCFFAPLIPKELGRVGELIEPWFFFALIWSVGGTVDNDGRLKFSNYLREKMKEENVRNFFIDLWRSWMESAPSFEINPTTAYADIIVPTIDTVRTSLLVEMLIMHKKQILTIGPTGTGKTVVLMDKLLKGMPPEYVPNFLMFSAKTSANQTQDLIDGKLDKRRKGVFAPPLGKYAVFFIDDLNMPSLETYGAQPPIELLRQWMDHSGWYDRKAIGLFRTLVDISFVFAMGPPGGGRNPITARLLRHCNYLCCNEMELESKSRIFSTIVSGWLSPAPEDIRDLCKGLVSSTIELYDLITTQLLPTPAKSHYTFNLRDLSKVFQGMLMMEVTKIDSKEMLLRLWFHESCRVFQDRLVSKEDRDWFSNLLETKITNEFKLDIESVLPTRPVLFGDFLNPNSDVKLYNYVEDHEKMITIMEEALEDYNQVNTAQMKLVLFLDAVQHVCRISRVIRQPLGNALLLGVGGSGRQSLSRLA
;
A
#
# COMPACT_ATOMS: atom_id res chain seq x y z
N PHE A 1 12.72 33.08 43.07
CA PHE A 1 13.12 31.66 43.10
C PHE A 1 14.62 31.60 43.37
N PRO A 2 15.10 30.68 44.24
CA PRO A 2 16.53 30.48 44.39
C PRO A 2 17.12 29.93 43.08
N TYR A 3 18.36 30.31 42.78
CA TYR A 3 19.14 29.71 41.71
C TYR A 3 19.55 28.28 42.14
N GLY A 4 19.48 27.31 41.23
CA GLY A 4 19.72 25.89 41.52
C GLY A 4 21.20 25.50 41.54
N TYR A 5 22.08 26.35 41.01
CA TYR A 5 23.54 26.14 40.95
C TYR A 5 23.98 24.85 40.24
N GLU A 6 23.11 24.22 39.45
CA GLU A 6 23.49 23.07 38.64
C GLU A 6 24.31 23.50 37.42
N TYR A 7 25.38 22.75 37.12
CA TYR A 7 26.19 22.99 35.94
C TYR A 7 25.50 22.44 34.69
N LEU A 8 24.99 23.34 33.85
CA LEU A 8 24.28 22.99 32.61
C LEU A 8 25.13 23.20 31.34
N GLY A 9 26.42 23.53 31.50
CA GLY A 9 27.33 23.85 30.40
C GLY A 9 27.03 25.18 29.71
N ASN A 10 27.88 25.55 28.74
CA ASN A 10 27.66 26.72 27.89
C ASN A 10 26.70 26.35 26.75
N THR A 11 25.40 26.47 26.99
CA THR A 11 24.37 26.15 25.99
C THR A 11 23.72 27.41 25.44
N GLY A 12 23.26 27.36 24.18
CA GLY A 12 22.53 28.47 23.56
C GLY A 12 21.28 28.88 24.36
N ARG A 13 20.97 30.18 24.31
CA ARG A 13 19.82 30.82 24.95
C ARG A 13 18.71 31.11 23.95
N LEU A 14 17.47 31.05 24.41
CA LEU A 14 16.32 31.43 23.60
C LEU A 14 16.27 32.96 23.43
N VAL A 15 15.83 33.43 22.27
CA VAL A 15 15.54 34.86 22.06
C VAL A 15 14.28 35.22 22.85
N ILE A 16 14.42 36.14 23.82
CA ILE A 16 13.31 36.56 24.65
C ILE A 16 12.41 37.52 23.87
N THR A 17 11.18 37.07 23.61
CA THR A 17 10.10 37.87 23.03
C THR A 17 9.08 38.27 24.09
N PRO A 18 8.19 39.26 23.84
CA PRO A 18 7.11 39.59 24.76
C PRO A 18 6.21 38.38 25.13
N LEU A 19 6.06 37.42 24.20
CA LEU A 19 5.33 36.18 24.47
C LEU A 19 6.11 35.25 25.42
N THR A 20 7.42 35.12 25.21
CA THR A 20 8.30 34.30 26.06
C THR A 20 8.33 34.82 27.49
N ASP A 21 8.41 36.14 27.66
CA ASP A 21 8.37 36.80 28.96
C ASP A 21 7.05 36.55 29.71
N ARG A 22 5.90 36.68 29.01
CA ARG A 22 4.59 36.31 29.58
C ARG A 22 4.51 34.85 30.01
N CYS A 23 5.13 33.94 29.23
CA CYS A 23 5.20 32.54 29.58
C CYS A 23 6.05 32.33 30.84
N TYR A 24 7.21 32.97 30.96
CA TYR A 24 8.07 32.91 32.14
C TYR A 24 7.34 33.38 33.40
N LEU A 25 6.65 34.52 33.33
CA LEU A 25 5.85 35.04 34.45
C LEU A 25 4.74 34.06 34.87
N THR A 26 4.08 33.42 33.91
CA THR A 26 2.98 32.48 34.21
C THR A 26 3.51 31.17 34.80
N LEU A 27 4.59 30.61 34.24
CA LEU A 27 5.21 29.38 34.73
C LEU A 27 5.80 29.58 36.13
N THR A 28 6.51 30.69 36.36
CA THR A 28 7.03 31.02 37.69
C THR A 28 5.91 31.28 38.71
N GLY A 29 4.81 31.91 38.28
CA GLY A 29 3.60 32.03 39.11
C GLY A 29 2.99 30.68 39.48
N ALA A 30 2.91 29.73 38.53
CA ALA A 30 2.43 28.38 38.78
C ALA A 30 3.29 27.63 39.81
N LEU A 31 4.61 27.69 39.64
CA LEU A 31 5.57 27.08 40.57
C LEU A 31 5.49 27.66 41.99
N HIS A 32 5.19 28.96 42.11
CA HIS A 32 5.03 29.62 43.41
C HIS A 32 3.84 29.02 44.17
N LEU A 33 2.77 28.70 43.44
CA LEU A 33 1.56 28.07 43.94
C LEU A 33 1.64 26.53 44.01
N LYS A 34 2.81 25.93 43.73
CA LYS A 34 3.03 24.47 43.68
C LYS A 34 2.22 23.73 42.62
N PHE A 35 1.76 24.43 41.58
CA PHE A 35 1.17 23.83 40.40
C PHE A 35 2.22 23.55 39.33
N GLY A 36 1.89 22.65 38.41
CA GLY A 36 2.63 22.49 37.16
C GLY A 36 2.29 23.58 36.14
N GLY A 37 3.06 23.66 35.06
CA GLY A 37 2.76 24.54 33.93
C GLY A 37 2.33 23.79 32.68
N ALA A 38 1.33 24.29 31.96
CA ALA A 38 0.83 23.70 30.72
C ALA A 38 0.88 24.67 29.52
N PRO A 39 2.06 24.89 28.90
CA PRO A 39 2.14 25.60 27.62
C PRO A 39 1.40 24.86 26.51
N ALA A 40 0.43 25.52 25.89
CA ALA A 40 -0.43 24.97 24.86
C ALA A 40 -0.49 25.90 23.65
N GLY A 41 -0.43 25.35 22.44
CA GLY A 41 -0.48 26.12 21.20
C GLY A 41 0.01 25.32 19.99
N PRO A 42 -0.03 25.90 18.79
CA PRO A 42 0.39 25.22 17.56
C PRO A 42 1.84 24.72 17.60
N ALA A 43 2.19 23.77 16.73
CA ALA A 43 3.56 23.30 16.58
C ALA A 43 4.51 24.46 16.20
N GLY A 44 5.77 24.40 16.65
CA GLY A 44 6.78 25.42 16.32
C GLY A 44 6.70 26.75 17.08
N THR A 45 5.78 26.91 18.03
CA THR A 45 5.63 28.13 18.86
C THR A 45 6.57 28.21 20.07
N GLY A 46 7.51 27.26 20.22
CA GLY A 46 8.54 27.30 21.26
C GLY A 46 8.14 26.77 22.64
N LYS A 47 6.96 26.14 22.81
CA LYS A 47 6.45 25.59 24.10
C LYS A 47 7.51 24.90 24.98
N THR A 48 8.17 23.89 24.40
CA THR A 48 9.15 23.03 25.08
C THR A 48 10.46 23.79 25.33
N GLU A 49 10.90 24.59 24.36
CA GLU A 49 12.13 25.38 24.45
C GLU A 49 12.03 26.52 25.46
N THR A 50 10.87 27.17 25.59
CA THR A 50 10.61 28.17 26.62
C THR A 50 10.70 27.57 28.03
N THR A 51 10.11 26.38 28.24
CA THR A 51 10.18 25.68 29.54
C THR A 51 11.62 25.28 29.88
N LYS A 52 12.36 24.78 28.88
CA LYS A 52 13.76 24.39 29.01
C LYS A 52 14.66 25.59 29.30
N ASP A 53 14.49 26.71 28.60
CA ASP A 53 15.29 27.91 28.80
C ASP A 53 15.00 28.59 30.15
N LEU A 54 13.76 28.54 30.65
CA LEU A 54 13.44 28.94 32.02
C LEU A 54 14.19 28.12 33.06
N GLY A 55 14.22 26.79 32.92
CA GLY A 55 15.01 25.91 33.80
C GLY A 55 16.51 26.25 33.76
N LYS A 56 17.06 26.49 32.56
CA LYS A 56 18.44 26.95 32.39
C LYS A 56 18.70 28.32 33.02
N ALA A 57 17.73 29.24 32.99
CA ALA A 57 17.86 30.56 33.61
C ALA A 57 17.93 30.47 35.14
N LEU A 58 17.32 29.43 35.72
CA LEU A 58 17.35 29.13 37.15
C LEU A 58 18.42 28.11 37.54
N ALA A 59 19.26 27.63 36.59
CA ALA A 59 20.21 26.54 36.80
C ALA A 59 19.61 25.29 37.45
N ILE A 60 18.50 24.83 36.89
CA ILE A 60 17.84 23.56 37.22
C ILE A 60 17.79 22.71 35.96
N GLN A 61 18.18 21.45 36.06
CA GLN A 61 18.13 20.47 35.00
C GLN A 61 16.67 20.16 34.64
N THR A 62 16.26 20.55 33.44
CA THR A 62 14.98 20.17 32.86
C THR A 62 15.13 18.96 31.96
N VAL A 63 14.57 17.83 32.36
CA VAL A 63 14.47 16.61 31.55
C VAL A 63 13.25 16.74 30.64
N VAL A 64 13.47 16.64 29.33
CA VAL A 64 12.38 16.64 28.34
C VAL A 64 12.11 15.20 27.94
N PHE A 65 10.85 14.78 28.05
CA PHE A 65 10.41 13.44 27.70
C PHE A 65 9.28 13.53 26.69
N ASN A 66 9.44 12.89 25.52
CA ASN A 66 8.42 12.88 24.48
C ASN A 66 7.43 11.74 24.77
N CYS A 67 6.16 12.08 24.94
CA CYS A 67 5.15 11.09 25.28
C CYS A 67 4.68 10.27 24.07
N SER A 68 4.34 9.00 24.31
CA SER A 68 3.72 8.08 23.36
C SER A 68 2.54 7.36 24.01
N ASP A 69 1.70 6.75 23.18
CA ASP A 69 0.61 5.85 23.56
C ASP A 69 1.09 4.60 24.31
N GLN A 70 2.28 4.10 24.01
CA GLN A 70 2.88 2.93 24.69
C GLN A 70 3.33 3.17 26.15
N LEU A 71 3.13 4.36 26.73
CA LEU A 71 3.62 4.65 28.08
C LEU A 71 2.70 4.09 29.16
N ASP A 72 3.27 3.27 30.05
CA ASP A 72 2.56 2.71 31.20
C ASP A 72 2.71 3.59 32.48
N PHE A 73 1.70 3.55 33.35
CA PHE A 73 1.67 4.27 34.62
C PHE A 73 2.79 3.82 35.57
N MET A 74 3.25 2.57 35.48
CA MET A 74 4.37 2.07 36.30
C MET A 74 5.70 2.73 35.89
N ALA A 75 5.92 2.91 34.58
CA ALA A 75 7.11 3.59 34.07
C ALA A 75 7.11 5.08 34.47
N MET A 76 5.96 5.74 34.36
CA MET A 76 5.77 7.12 34.83
C MET A 76 5.99 7.25 36.34
N GLY A 77 5.48 6.30 37.14
CA GLY A 77 5.71 6.25 38.59
C GLY A 77 7.20 6.16 38.95
N LYS A 78 7.98 5.31 38.25
CA LYS A 78 9.45 5.26 38.41
C LYS A 78 10.11 6.59 38.07
N PHE A 79 9.68 7.23 36.99
CA PHE A 79 10.19 8.54 36.57
C PHE A 79 9.91 9.62 37.63
N PHE A 80 8.68 9.67 38.16
CA PHE A 80 8.29 10.62 39.20
C PHE A 80 9.01 10.40 40.53
N LYS A 81 9.32 9.14 40.91
CA LYS A 81 10.17 8.83 42.07
C LYS A 81 11.56 9.49 41.94
N GLY A 82 12.16 9.38 40.75
CA GLY A 82 13.44 10.03 40.43
C GLY A 82 13.34 11.56 40.43
N LEU A 83 12.27 12.11 39.85
CA LEU A 83 12.01 13.55 39.79
C LEU A 83 11.87 14.18 41.19
N ALA A 84 11.03 13.59 42.05
CA ALA A 84 10.78 14.08 43.40
C ALA A 84 12.02 14.02 44.29
N SER A 85 12.80 12.94 44.16
CA SER A 85 14.02 12.74 44.97
C SER A 85 15.19 13.61 44.50
N SER A 86 15.29 13.89 43.20
CA SER A 86 16.39 14.69 42.62
C SER A 86 16.16 16.19 42.73
N GLY A 87 14.90 16.65 42.70
CA GLY A 87 14.57 18.07 42.67
C GLY A 87 14.63 18.68 41.26
N ALA A 88 14.78 17.87 40.22
CA ALA A 88 14.86 18.28 38.82
C ALA A 88 13.48 18.69 38.26
N TRP A 89 13.48 19.28 37.07
CA TRP A 89 12.25 19.60 36.34
C TRP A 89 12.00 18.59 35.24
N ALA A 90 10.73 18.29 34.97
CA ALA A 90 10.31 17.45 33.86
C ALA A 90 9.38 18.21 32.93
N CYS A 91 9.65 18.16 31.63
CA CYS A 91 8.76 18.66 30.59
C CYS A 91 8.30 17.48 29.74
N PHE A 92 7.05 17.08 29.93
CA PHE A 92 6.41 16.04 29.13
C PHE A 92 5.90 16.67 27.84
N ASP A 93 6.65 16.46 26.77
CA ASP A 93 6.29 16.94 25.45
C ASP A 93 5.14 16.08 24.92
N GLU A 94 4.13 16.72 24.33
CA GLU A 94 3.05 16.01 23.66
C GLU A 94 2.24 15.08 24.59
N PHE A 95 2.03 15.54 25.83
CA PHE A 95 1.44 14.76 26.93
C PHE A 95 0.05 14.18 26.62
N ASN A 96 -0.68 14.80 25.68
CA ASN A 96 -1.98 14.38 25.19
C ASN A 96 -1.94 13.20 24.19
N ARG A 97 -0.81 12.48 24.07
CA ARG A 97 -0.71 11.18 23.36
C ARG A 97 -0.90 9.97 24.26
N ILE A 98 -0.83 10.16 25.58
CA ILE A 98 -1.00 9.06 26.53
C ILE A 98 -2.48 8.69 26.60
N ASP A 99 -2.76 7.40 26.73
CA ASP A 99 -4.11 6.89 26.91
C ASP A 99 -4.79 7.49 28.15
N ILE A 100 -6.10 7.73 28.03
CA ILE A 100 -6.89 8.40 29.06
C ILE A 100 -6.88 7.61 30.38
N GLU A 101 -6.83 6.28 30.31
CA GLU A 101 -6.76 5.40 31.47
C GLU A 101 -5.45 5.61 32.26
N VAL A 102 -4.32 5.70 31.56
CA VAL A 102 -3.00 5.96 32.15
C VAL A 102 -2.92 7.39 32.69
N LEU A 103 -3.43 8.38 31.93
CA LEU A 103 -3.45 9.79 32.36
C LEU A 103 -4.20 9.98 33.69
N SER A 104 -5.24 9.19 33.93
CA SER A 104 -6.03 9.24 35.16
C SER A 104 -5.20 8.82 36.39
N VAL A 105 -4.38 7.78 36.26
CA VAL A 105 -3.46 7.34 37.31
C VAL A 105 -2.30 8.33 37.49
N VAL A 106 -1.75 8.84 36.39
CA VAL A 106 -0.69 9.84 36.42
C VAL A 106 -1.14 11.14 37.10
N ALA A 107 -2.40 11.54 36.94
CA ALA A 107 -2.98 12.68 37.67
C ALA A 107 -2.87 12.49 39.19
N GLN A 108 -3.19 11.28 39.68
CA GLN A 108 -3.08 10.96 41.10
C GLN A 108 -1.61 11.01 41.58
N GLN A 109 -0.69 10.46 40.79
CA GLN A 109 0.75 10.51 41.09
C GLN A 109 1.26 11.96 41.22
N ILE A 110 0.93 12.82 40.26
CA ILE A 110 1.33 14.24 40.29
C ILE A 110 0.69 14.96 41.48
N ALA A 111 -0.59 14.71 41.75
CA ALA A 111 -1.30 15.30 42.88
C ALA A 111 -0.67 14.91 44.23
N THR A 112 -0.23 13.66 44.41
CA THR A 112 0.46 13.22 45.64
C THR A 112 1.75 14.02 45.87
N ILE A 113 2.52 14.28 44.81
CA ILE A 113 3.75 15.10 44.90
C ILE A 113 3.41 16.55 45.24
N GLN A 114 2.46 17.16 44.53
CA GLN A 114 2.06 18.56 44.76
C GLN A 114 1.51 18.78 46.18
N ASN A 115 0.71 17.84 46.69
CA ASN A 115 0.19 17.89 48.06
C ASN A 115 1.31 17.81 49.10
N ALA A 116 2.29 16.93 48.91
CA ALA A 116 3.45 16.82 49.79
C ALA A 116 4.32 18.11 49.75
N GLN A 117 4.46 18.74 48.58
CA GLN A 117 5.14 20.03 48.45
C GLN A 117 4.38 21.18 49.14
N ALA A 118 3.05 21.21 49.00
CA ALA A 118 2.19 22.20 49.66
C ALA A 118 2.22 22.06 51.19
N ALA A 119 2.24 20.82 51.67
CA ALA A 119 2.40 20.47 53.08
C ALA A 119 3.84 20.65 53.61
N ARG A 120 4.81 20.99 52.74
CA ARG A 120 6.23 21.18 53.07
C ARG A 120 6.87 19.96 53.74
N MET A 121 6.57 18.76 53.24
CA MET A 121 7.15 17.52 53.73
C MET A 121 8.57 17.30 53.18
N ASP A 122 9.48 16.77 54.00
CA ASP A 122 10.83 16.36 53.56
C ASP A 122 10.87 14.92 53.01
N ARG A 123 9.92 14.09 53.45
CA ARG A 123 9.72 12.70 53.01
C ARG A 123 8.22 12.44 52.91
N PHE A 124 7.81 11.62 51.96
CA PHE A 124 6.40 11.28 51.76
C PHE A 124 6.25 9.88 51.17
N MET A 125 5.07 9.28 51.36
CA MET A 125 4.72 7.99 50.78
C MET A 125 4.28 8.18 49.32
N PHE A 126 4.97 7.53 48.39
CA PHE A 126 4.68 7.58 46.97
C PHE A 126 4.69 6.18 46.36
N GLU A 127 3.54 5.72 45.84
CA GLU A 127 3.40 4.39 45.22
C GLU A 127 3.93 3.26 46.14
N GLY A 128 3.51 3.29 47.41
CA GLY A 128 3.88 2.32 48.45
C GLY A 128 5.31 2.40 48.97
N VAL A 129 6.11 3.38 48.51
CA VAL A 129 7.50 3.57 48.94
C VAL A 129 7.68 4.96 49.54
N GLU A 130 8.32 5.05 50.70
CA GLU A 130 8.69 6.33 51.29
C GLU A 130 9.94 6.90 50.60
N ILE A 131 9.83 8.10 50.02
CA ILE A 131 10.91 8.76 49.29
C ILE A 131 11.18 10.16 49.85
N ALA A 132 12.40 10.66 49.65
CA ALA A 132 12.74 12.04 49.95
C ALA A 132 12.10 12.98 48.93
N LEU A 133 11.64 14.15 49.39
CA LEU A 133 11.07 15.20 48.55
C LEU A 133 11.97 16.42 48.53
N LYS A 134 12.47 16.77 47.34
CA LYS A 134 13.09 18.08 47.12
C LYS A 134 12.06 19.03 46.53
N ALA A 135 11.72 20.08 47.28
CA ALA A 135 10.67 21.04 46.93
C ALA A 135 10.91 21.85 45.63
N SER A 136 12.09 21.72 45.01
CA SER A 136 12.41 22.31 43.70
C SER A 136 11.82 21.53 42.53
N CYS A 137 11.41 20.26 42.72
CA CYS A 137 10.91 19.45 41.62
C CYS A 137 9.63 20.03 41.02
N ALA A 138 9.51 19.97 39.69
CA ALA A 138 8.35 20.51 38.98
C ALA A 138 8.02 19.70 37.73
N VAL A 139 6.73 19.67 37.39
CA VAL A 139 6.19 19.00 36.21
C VAL A 139 5.57 20.03 35.28
N PHE A 140 5.96 19.96 34.01
CA PHE A 140 5.42 20.73 32.92
C PHE A 140 4.89 19.79 31.84
N ILE A 141 3.82 20.19 31.17
CA ILE A 141 3.24 19.44 30.06
C ILE A 141 3.09 20.36 28.85
N THR A 142 3.37 19.87 27.66
CA THR A 142 3.07 20.61 26.43
C THR A 142 1.93 19.95 25.68
N MET A 143 1.11 20.78 25.02
CA MET A 143 -0.02 20.30 24.23
C MET A 143 -0.04 20.96 22.86
N ASN A 144 -0.36 20.15 21.85
CA ASN A 144 -0.76 20.58 20.51
C ASN A 144 -2.26 20.29 20.35
N PRO A 145 -3.15 21.28 20.59
CA PRO A 145 -4.59 21.08 20.40
C PRO A 145 -4.93 20.90 18.91
N GLY A 146 -5.92 20.06 18.60
CA GLY A 146 -6.50 19.92 17.26
C GLY A 146 -5.80 18.97 16.28
N TYR A 147 -4.81 18.19 16.74
CA TYR A 147 -4.16 17.15 15.91
C TYR A 147 -4.82 15.77 16.08
N ALA A 148 -4.81 14.97 15.02
CA ALA A 148 -5.30 13.59 15.05
C ALA A 148 -4.49 12.73 16.04
N GLY A 149 -5.16 11.78 16.72
CA GLY A 149 -4.52 10.90 17.72
C GLY A 149 -4.21 11.58 19.06
N ARG A 150 -4.84 12.72 19.36
CA ARG A 150 -4.67 13.44 20.63
C ARG A 150 -5.93 13.37 21.48
N THR A 151 -5.74 13.08 22.77
CA THR A 151 -6.82 13.02 23.76
C THR A 151 -7.01 14.37 24.42
N GLU A 152 -8.25 14.67 24.83
CA GLU A 152 -8.44 15.78 25.76
C GLU A 152 -7.97 15.37 27.16
N LEU A 153 -7.31 16.28 27.86
CA LEU A 153 -6.88 16.01 29.22
C LEU A 153 -8.10 15.89 30.15
N PRO A 154 -8.14 14.87 31.02
CA PRO A 154 -9.12 14.79 32.11
C PRO A 154 -9.14 16.03 33.00
N ASP A 155 -10.30 16.40 33.54
CA ASP A 155 -10.46 17.64 34.32
C ASP A 155 -9.69 17.63 35.64
N ASN A 156 -9.59 16.46 36.28
CA ASN A 156 -8.76 16.26 37.48
C ASN A 156 -7.27 16.54 37.20
N LEU A 157 -6.79 16.22 36.00
CA LEU A 157 -5.43 16.49 35.57
C LEU A 157 -5.26 17.97 35.21
N LYS A 158 -6.20 18.57 34.47
CA LYS A 158 -6.18 20.01 34.13
C LYS A 158 -6.07 20.89 35.39
N ALA A 159 -6.72 20.50 36.49
CA ALA A 159 -6.67 21.22 37.76
C ALA A 159 -5.26 21.31 38.39
N LEU A 160 -4.34 20.41 38.03
CA LEU A 160 -2.97 20.36 38.56
C LEU A 160 -2.00 21.30 37.82
N PHE A 161 -2.43 21.92 36.72
CA PHE A 161 -1.59 22.73 35.86
C PHE A 161 -2.18 24.12 35.59
N ARG A 162 -1.30 25.12 35.49
CA ARG A 162 -1.65 26.44 34.99
C ARG A 162 -1.49 26.49 33.46
N PRO A 163 -2.55 26.70 32.67
CA PRO A 163 -2.44 26.78 31.22
C PRO A 163 -1.76 28.08 30.76
N VAL A 164 -0.97 27.99 29.69
CA VAL A 164 -0.34 29.14 29.02
C VAL A 164 -0.56 29.03 27.51
N ALA A 165 -1.19 30.02 26.89
CA ALA A 165 -1.39 30.04 25.45
C ALA A 165 -0.13 30.55 24.72
N MET A 166 0.46 29.71 23.88
CA MET A 166 1.63 30.02 23.05
C MET A 166 1.18 30.29 21.61
N MET A 167 1.40 31.51 21.14
CA MET A 167 1.06 31.96 19.78
C MET A 167 2.30 31.99 18.87
N VAL A 168 2.09 32.24 17.59
CA VAL A 168 3.19 32.40 16.61
C VAL A 168 4.06 33.60 17.02
N PRO A 169 5.38 33.42 17.24
CA PRO A 169 6.27 34.51 17.62
C PRO A 169 6.62 35.40 16.42
N ASP A 170 7.17 36.58 16.69
CA ASP A 170 7.72 37.46 15.64
C ASP A 170 9.01 36.86 15.07
N TYR A 171 8.93 36.31 13.86
CA TYR A 171 10.06 35.68 13.18
C TYR A 171 11.17 36.68 12.84
N ALA A 172 10.85 37.95 12.59
CA ALA A 172 11.84 38.96 12.18
C ALA A 172 12.75 39.33 13.34
N MET A 173 12.19 39.48 14.54
CA MET A 173 12.95 39.72 15.78
C MET A 173 13.90 38.56 16.09
N ILE A 174 13.41 37.32 15.96
CA ILE A 174 14.23 36.13 16.20
C ILE A 174 15.35 36.02 15.17
N ALA A 175 15.03 36.25 13.89
CA ALA A 175 16.00 36.20 12.80
C ALA A 175 17.08 37.28 12.93
N GLU A 176 16.70 38.51 13.29
CA GLU A 176 17.63 39.63 13.51
C GLU A 176 18.66 39.29 14.60
N ILE A 177 18.22 38.89 15.79
CA ILE A 177 19.10 38.57 16.92
C ILE A 177 19.97 37.36 16.60
N SER A 178 19.42 36.36 15.91
CA SER A 178 20.17 35.17 15.53
C SER A 178 21.28 35.50 14.53
N LEU A 179 21.00 36.31 13.50
CA LEU A 179 21.99 36.74 12.51
C LEU A 179 23.12 37.58 13.16
N TYR A 180 22.80 38.48 14.09
CA TYR A 180 23.84 39.19 14.85
C TYR A 180 24.75 38.22 15.61
N SER A 181 24.20 37.14 16.18
CA SER A 181 25.02 36.15 16.90
C SER A 181 25.96 35.35 15.97
N PHE A 182 25.67 35.32 14.66
CA PHE A 182 26.55 34.76 13.62
C PHE A 182 27.53 35.78 13.01
N GLY A 183 27.54 37.02 13.48
CA GLY A 183 28.49 38.06 13.03
C GLY A 183 28.03 38.85 11.80
N PHE A 184 26.72 38.89 11.51
CA PHE A 184 26.16 39.75 10.47
C PHE A 184 26.04 41.20 10.97
N ASN A 185 26.48 42.16 10.15
CA ASN A 185 26.35 43.59 10.45
C ASN A 185 24.99 44.15 10.01
N ASN A 186 24.44 43.68 8.87
CA ASN A 186 23.17 44.18 8.31
C ASN A 186 21.97 43.27 8.66
N ALA A 187 22.02 42.60 9.83
CA ALA A 187 21.06 41.60 10.25
C ALA A 187 19.60 42.08 10.24
N LYS A 188 19.34 43.35 10.60
CA LYS A 188 17.99 43.93 10.66
C LYS A 188 17.31 44.04 9.29
N HIS A 189 18.07 44.33 8.23
CA HIS A 189 17.54 44.39 6.87
C HIS A 189 17.34 42.98 6.30
N LEU A 190 18.34 42.11 6.50
CA LEU A 190 18.33 40.73 6.03
C LEU A 190 17.22 39.90 6.68
N SER A 191 16.96 40.09 7.98
CA SER A 191 15.88 39.38 8.69
C SER A 191 14.51 39.65 8.07
N LYS A 192 14.22 40.90 7.72
CA LYS A 192 12.98 41.28 7.02
C LYS A 192 12.89 40.62 5.64
N LYS A 193 13.98 40.60 4.87
CA LYS A 193 14.02 39.93 3.56
C LYS A 193 13.76 38.42 3.68
N ILE A 194 14.39 37.74 4.64
CA ILE A 194 14.16 36.31 4.89
C ILE A 194 12.69 36.06 5.21
N VAL A 195 12.14 36.78 6.20
CA VAL A 195 10.74 36.58 6.63
C VAL A 195 9.75 36.91 5.51
N SER A 196 9.98 37.99 4.75
CA SER A 196 9.16 38.32 3.58
C SER A 196 9.22 37.24 2.50
N THR A 197 10.39 36.63 2.27
CA THR A 197 10.54 35.53 1.31
C THR A 197 9.63 34.37 1.68
N PHE A 198 9.65 33.95 2.95
CA PHE A 198 8.82 32.85 3.46
C PHE A 198 7.33 33.20 3.45
N LYS A 199 6.97 34.43 3.81
CA LYS A 199 5.58 34.91 3.77
C LYS A 199 5.03 34.90 2.34
N LEU A 200 5.74 35.53 1.39
CA LEU A 200 5.33 35.56 -0.02
C LEU A 200 5.29 34.15 -0.62
N SER A 201 6.24 33.28 -0.25
CA SER A 201 6.23 31.88 -0.69
C SER A 201 4.99 31.14 -0.19
N SER A 202 4.57 31.37 1.07
CA SER A 202 3.35 30.76 1.62
C SER A 202 2.05 31.29 1.00
N GLU A 203 2.06 32.52 0.48
CA GLU A 203 0.88 33.17 -0.12
C GLU A 203 0.76 32.93 -1.64
N GLN A 204 1.88 32.73 -2.35
CA GLN A 204 1.92 32.67 -3.81
C GLN A 204 2.22 31.30 -4.40
N LEU A 205 2.94 30.41 -3.68
CA LEU A 205 3.24 29.08 -4.19
C LEU A 205 2.05 28.14 -4.03
N SER A 206 2.06 27.02 -4.75
CA SER A 206 1.04 25.99 -4.59
C SER A 206 1.06 25.39 -3.18
N SER A 207 -0.11 24.95 -2.68
CA SER A 207 -0.20 24.27 -1.38
C SER A 207 0.25 22.81 -1.52
N GLN A 208 1.29 22.42 -0.79
CA GLN A 208 1.85 21.07 -0.78
C GLN A 208 2.12 20.59 0.65
N ASP A 209 1.95 19.30 0.93
CA ASP A 209 2.12 18.72 2.27
C ASP A 209 3.56 18.82 2.81
N HIS A 210 4.54 18.89 1.92
CA HIS A 210 5.96 18.96 2.23
C HIS A 210 6.49 20.40 2.29
N TYR A 211 5.64 21.41 2.07
CA TYR A 211 6.04 22.81 2.18
C TYR A 211 5.96 23.26 3.64
N ASP A 212 7.09 23.71 4.18
CA ASP A 212 7.19 24.30 5.51
C ASP A 212 7.72 25.73 5.41
N PHE A 213 6.87 26.69 5.80
CA PHE A 213 7.22 28.10 5.90
C PHE A 213 7.21 28.62 7.35
N GLY A 214 7.22 27.71 8.34
CA GLY A 214 7.24 28.04 9.76
C GLY A 214 8.61 28.44 10.30
N MET A 215 8.66 28.74 11.60
CA MET A 215 9.88 29.23 12.28
C MET A 215 11.08 28.27 12.18
N ARG A 216 10.85 26.95 12.10
CA ARG A 216 11.94 25.95 11.96
C ARG A 216 12.61 26.04 10.59
N ALA A 217 11.84 26.24 9.52
CA ALA A 217 12.40 26.48 8.19
C ALA A 217 13.22 27.78 8.17
N VAL A 218 12.72 28.85 8.79
CA VAL A 218 13.45 30.12 8.93
C VAL A 218 14.76 29.93 9.73
N LYS A 219 14.72 29.23 10.87
CA LYS A 219 15.90 28.89 11.67
C LYS A 219 16.96 28.13 10.86
N THR A 220 16.53 27.26 9.96
CA THR A 220 17.43 26.46 9.11
C THR A 220 18.17 27.34 8.12
N VAL A 221 17.46 28.27 7.48
CA VAL A 221 18.09 29.27 6.58
C VAL A 221 19.08 30.13 7.35
N ILE A 222 18.72 30.60 8.55
CA ILE A 222 19.63 31.42 9.37
C ILE A 222 20.89 30.63 9.76
N SER A 223 20.73 29.35 10.14
CA SER A 223 21.86 28.49 10.52
C SER A 223 22.77 28.21 9.32
N ALA A 224 22.20 27.96 8.14
CA ALA A 224 22.94 27.81 6.89
C ALA A 224 23.70 29.10 6.53
N ALA A 225 23.05 30.26 6.61
CA ALA A 225 23.68 31.56 6.39
C ALA A 225 24.83 31.81 7.39
N GLY A 226 24.66 31.44 8.66
CA GLY A 226 25.71 31.54 9.68
C GLY A 226 26.91 30.63 9.42
N ASN A 227 26.69 29.43 8.89
CA ASN A 227 27.79 28.54 8.46
C ASN A 227 28.54 29.13 7.28
N LEU A 228 27.82 29.55 6.23
CA LEU A 228 28.40 30.19 5.05
C LEU A 228 29.17 31.46 5.39
N LYS A 229 28.70 32.27 6.36
CA LYS A 229 29.43 33.46 6.85
C LYS A 229 30.74 33.09 7.55
N ARG A 230 30.80 31.95 8.22
CA ARG A 230 32.04 31.46 8.85
C ARG A 230 33.03 30.90 7.84
N GLU A 231 32.53 30.21 6.81
CA GLU A 231 33.34 29.68 5.71
C GLU A 231 33.86 30.79 4.79
N HIS A 232 33.05 31.84 4.57
CA HIS A 232 33.37 32.98 3.71
C HIS A 232 33.16 34.32 4.45
N PRO A 233 34.07 34.71 5.36
CA PRO A 233 33.92 35.91 6.20
C PRO A 233 33.76 37.23 5.44
N ASP A 234 34.44 37.35 4.30
CA ASP A 234 34.52 38.59 3.51
C ASP A 234 33.44 38.69 2.42
N MET A 235 32.66 37.62 2.22
CA MET A 235 31.58 37.62 1.22
C MET A 235 30.44 38.54 1.65
N ASP A 236 29.83 39.21 0.67
CA ASP A 236 28.68 40.10 0.89
C ASP A 236 27.53 39.35 1.59
N GLU A 237 27.02 39.95 2.66
CA GLU A 237 26.02 39.32 3.52
C GLU A 237 24.68 39.08 2.82
N GLU A 238 24.31 39.91 1.83
CA GLU A 238 23.11 39.68 1.03
C GLU A 238 23.29 38.46 0.11
N VAL A 239 24.50 38.26 -0.44
CA VAL A 239 24.81 37.09 -1.28
C VAL A 239 24.81 35.80 -0.46
N ILE A 240 25.41 35.81 0.74
CA ILE A 240 25.36 34.68 1.68
C ILE A 240 23.91 34.33 2.03
N CYS A 241 23.10 35.35 2.36
CA CYS A 241 21.70 35.17 2.72
C CYS A 241 20.89 34.58 1.56
N LEU A 242 21.08 35.10 0.35
CA LEU A 242 20.43 34.60 -0.86
C LEU A 242 20.78 33.12 -1.13
N ARG A 243 22.07 32.77 -0.99
CA ARG A 243 22.53 31.39 -1.16
C ARG A 243 21.87 30.45 -0.14
N ALA A 244 21.88 30.82 1.13
CA ALA A 244 21.23 30.03 2.19
C ALA A 244 19.71 29.85 1.97
N ILE A 245 19.00 30.88 1.50
CA ILE A 245 17.57 30.80 1.16
C ILE A 245 17.33 29.76 0.06
N ARG A 246 18.21 29.71 -0.94
CA ARG A 246 18.07 28.81 -2.09
C ARG A 246 18.42 27.38 -1.74
N ASP A 247 19.57 27.16 -1.12
CA ASP A 247 20.07 25.82 -0.77
C ASP A 247 19.04 25.06 0.09
N VAL A 248 18.35 25.77 0.98
CA VAL A 248 17.33 25.17 1.86
C VAL A 248 15.97 24.96 1.18
N ASN A 249 15.59 25.77 0.19
CA ASN A 249 14.20 25.77 -0.32
C ASN A 249 14.06 25.25 -1.76
N VAL A 250 15.03 25.49 -2.64
CA VAL A 250 15.00 25.00 -4.02
C VAL A 250 14.83 23.47 -4.12
N PRO A 251 15.46 22.65 -3.26
CA PRO A 251 15.26 21.20 -3.30
C PRO A 251 13.82 20.75 -3.01
N LYS A 252 13.02 21.59 -2.35
CA LYS A 252 11.67 21.28 -1.89
C LYS A 252 10.59 21.52 -2.94
N PHE A 253 10.79 22.53 -3.79
CA PHE A 253 9.72 23.05 -4.63
C PHE A 253 9.49 22.23 -5.91
N LEU A 254 8.24 22.25 -6.36
CA LEU A 254 7.83 21.74 -7.67
C LEU A 254 8.46 22.55 -8.82
N LEU A 255 8.53 21.95 -10.01
CA LEU A 255 9.09 22.59 -11.20
C LEU A 255 8.44 23.94 -11.56
N ASP A 256 7.12 24.05 -11.43
CA ASP A 256 6.41 25.29 -11.73
C ASP A 256 6.54 26.33 -10.62
N ASP A 257 6.56 25.90 -9.36
CA ASP A 257 6.76 26.78 -8.20
C ASP A 257 8.17 27.37 -8.16
N LEU A 258 9.18 26.66 -8.70
CA LEU A 258 10.53 27.20 -8.85
C LEU A 258 10.57 28.47 -9.70
N LYS A 259 9.69 28.61 -10.69
CA LYS A 259 9.59 29.82 -11.53
C LYS A 259 9.08 31.01 -10.70
N LEU A 260 8.03 30.78 -9.91
CA LEU A 260 7.45 31.79 -9.02
C LEU A 260 8.44 32.19 -7.92
N PHE A 261 9.09 31.22 -7.29
CA PHE A 261 10.10 31.46 -6.25
C PHE A 261 11.27 32.29 -6.77
N ARG A 262 11.76 32.03 -7.98
CA ARG A 262 12.80 32.85 -8.62
C ARG A 262 12.36 34.30 -8.79
N GLY A 263 11.08 34.54 -9.12
CA GLY A 263 10.50 35.89 -9.18
C GLY A 263 10.47 36.59 -7.82
N ILE A 264 10.00 35.92 -6.78
CA ILE A 264 10.00 36.44 -5.39
C ILE A 264 11.43 36.81 -4.96
N VAL A 265 12.38 35.93 -5.25
CA VAL A 265 13.79 36.13 -4.91
C VAL A 265 14.40 37.30 -5.68
N SER A 266 14.14 37.43 -6.99
CA SER A 266 14.65 38.56 -7.78
C SER A 266 14.08 39.91 -7.32
N ASP A 267 12.83 39.95 -6.87
CA ASP A 267 12.21 41.18 -6.36
C ASP A 267 12.81 41.61 -5.02
N LEU A 268 13.14 40.65 -4.14
CA LEU A 268 13.75 40.92 -2.84
C LEU A 268 15.28 41.16 -2.92
N PHE A 269 15.95 40.62 -3.95
CA PHE A 269 17.40 40.69 -4.17
C PHE A 269 17.77 41.12 -5.61
N PRO A 270 17.38 42.33 -6.07
CA PRO A 270 17.40 42.69 -7.50
C PRO A 270 18.79 42.91 -8.13
N LYS A 271 19.85 43.04 -7.32
CA LYS A 271 21.20 43.40 -7.81
C LYS A 271 22.24 42.29 -7.66
N ILE A 272 21.85 41.11 -7.18
CA ILE A 272 22.79 40.03 -6.90
C ILE A 272 22.86 39.10 -8.11
N LYS A 273 24.07 38.94 -8.65
CA LYS A 273 24.34 37.93 -9.68
C LYS A 273 24.77 36.63 -9.03
N GLU A 274 24.23 35.54 -9.53
CA GLU A 274 24.53 34.19 -9.06
C GLU A 274 25.88 33.73 -9.61
N GLU A 275 26.73 33.19 -8.74
CA GLU A 275 27.92 32.43 -9.12
C GLU A 275 27.59 30.94 -9.04
N ALA A 276 27.85 30.20 -10.12
CA ALA A 276 27.67 28.75 -10.13
C ALA A 276 28.72 28.11 -9.21
N ILE A 277 28.27 27.24 -8.30
CA ILE A 277 29.17 26.45 -7.46
C ILE A 277 29.77 25.34 -8.31
N ASP A 278 31.09 25.26 -8.35
CA ASP A 278 31.79 24.15 -8.96
C ASP A 278 31.90 23.00 -7.95
N TYR A 279 31.16 21.92 -8.19
CA TYR A 279 31.21 20.70 -7.38
C TYR A 279 32.33 19.73 -7.82
N GLY A 280 33.09 20.07 -8.86
CA GLY A 280 34.29 19.38 -9.35
C GLY A 280 34.22 17.86 -9.22
N ALA A 281 35.09 17.31 -8.36
CA ALA A 281 35.25 15.86 -8.15
C ALA A 281 33.97 15.13 -7.74
N LEU A 282 33.05 15.78 -7.02
CA LEU A 282 31.78 15.17 -6.64
C LEU A 282 30.86 14.99 -7.84
N MET A 283 30.73 16.01 -8.69
CA MET A 283 29.92 15.94 -9.90
C MET A 283 30.45 14.87 -10.85
N ASP A 284 31.77 14.85 -11.07
CA ASP A 284 32.43 13.85 -11.91
C ASP A 284 32.21 12.43 -11.38
N SER A 285 32.34 12.23 -10.06
CA SER A 285 32.12 10.93 -9.43
C SER A 285 30.66 10.47 -9.49
N ILE A 286 29.69 11.39 -9.40
CA ILE A 286 28.26 11.08 -9.61
C ILE A 286 28.03 10.61 -11.04
N VAL A 287 28.55 11.36 -12.03
CA VAL A 287 28.41 11.03 -13.45
C VAL A 287 29.06 9.68 -13.78
N ASP A 288 30.26 9.40 -13.25
CA ASP A 288 30.96 8.12 -13.41
C ASP A 288 30.28 6.97 -12.65
N SER A 289 29.62 7.25 -11.53
CA SER A 289 28.87 6.24 -10.76
C SER A 289 27.57 5.80 -11.42
N CYS A 290 26.93 6.67 -12.23
CA CYS A 290 25.70 6.38 -12.95
C CYS A 290 25.78 5.10 -13.83
N PRO A 291 26.69 5.00 -14.82
CA PRO A 291 26.78 3.83 -15.67
C PRO A 291 27.14 2.56 -14.88
N LYS A 292 27.97 2.68 -13.83
CA LYS A 292 28.33 1.56 -12.94
C LYS A 292 27.17 1.03 -12.10
N LEU A 293 26.03 1.73 -12.06
CA LEU A 293 24.78 1.31 -11.41
C LEU A 293 23.65 1.06 -12.42
N GLY A 294 23.98 1.05 -13.72
CA GLY A 294 23.03 0.82 -14.80
C GLY A 294 22.03 1.95 -15.00
N VAL A 295 22.39 3.19 -14.66
CA VAL A 295 21.55 4.38 -14.84
C VAL A 295 22.23 5.43 -15.74
N GLN A 296 21.44 6.25 -16.42
CA GLN A 296 21.92 7.35 -17.25
C GLN A 296 22.08 8.63 -16.40
N ALA A 297 23.20 9.32 -16.56
CA ALA A 297 23.41 10.63 -15.96
C ALA A 297 22.63 11.69 -16.75
N VAL A 298 21.38 11.93 -16.35
CA VAL A 298 20.55 13.03 -16.84
C VAL A 298 20.78 14.25 -15.95
N ASP A 299 20.92 15.45 -16.53
CA ASP A 299 21.26 16.68 -15.79
C ASP A 299 20.33 16.95 -14.59
N GLY A 300 19.02 16.77 -14.78
CA GLY A 300 18.04 16.91 -13.70
C GLY A 300 18.24 15.90 -12.56
N PHE A 301 18.63 14.67 -12.89
CA PHE A 301 18.93 13.62 -11.91
C PHE A 301 20.25 13.89 -11.17
N VAL A 302 21.30 14.32 -11.87
CA VAL A 302 22.59 14.70 -11.27
C VAL A 302 22.41 15.88 -10.32
N THR A 303 21.64 16.89 -10.73
CA THR A 303 21.28 18.05 -9.89
C THR A 303 20.59 17.59 -8.61
N LYS A 304 19.67 16.62 -8.68
CA LYS A 304 19.00 16.08 -7.50
C LYS A 304 19.92 15.27 -6.58
N CYS A 305 20.93 14.58 -7.13
CA CYS A 305 21.96 13.92 -6.33
C CYS A 305 22.81 14.95 -5.55
N ILE A 306 23.14 16.08 -6.17
CA ILE A 306 23.86 17.19 -5.52
C ILE A 306 22.99 17.82 -4.43
N GLN A 307 21.72 18.13 -4.71
CA GLN A 307 20.80 18.67 -3.71
C GLN A 307 20.62 17.73 -2.50
N LEU A 308 20.60 16.41 -2.75
CA LEU A 308 20.58 15.43 -1.68
C LEU A 308 21.86 15.51 -0.84
N TYR A 309 23.04 15.57 -1.47
CA TYR A 309 24.31 15.73 -0.78
C TYR A 309 24.32 16.96 0.13
N GLU A 310 23.96 18.14 -0.40
CA GLU A 310 23.90 19.38 0.37
C GLU A 310 22.98 19.26 1.57
N THR A 311 21.83 18.62 1.38
CA THR A 311 20.88 18.40 2.47
C THR A 311 21.48 17.47 3.54
N THR A 312 22.28 16.46 3.16
CA THR A 312 22.94 15.56 4.13
C THR A 312 24.03 16.24 4.96
N VAL A 313 24.63 17.31 4.44
CA VAL A 313 25.62 18.11 5.16
C VAL A 313 24.95 18.97 6.24
N VAL A 314 23.76 19.50 5.94
CA VAL A 314 23.04 20.42 6.84
C VAL A 314 22.20 19.68 7.89
N ARG A 315 21.57 18.55 7.51
CA ARG A 315 20.63 17.82 8.38
C ARG A 315 20.92 16.32 8.41
N HIS A 316 20.70 15.70 9.57
CA HIS A 316 20.78 14.25 9.72
C HIS A 316 19.44 13.54 9.48
N GLY A 317 18.31 14.26 9.49
CA GLY A 317 16.99 13.74 9.12
C GLY A 317 16.55 14.30 7.77
N LEU A 318 16.23 13.45 6.79
CA LEU A 318 15.87 13.86 5.43
C LEU A 318 14.70 13.05 4.87
N MET A 319 13.88 13.67 4.03
CA MET A 319 12.82 13.01 3.28
C MET A 319 13.04 13.20 1.77
N LEU A 320 13.13 12.07 1.06
CA LEU A 320 13.06 11.97 -0.39
C LEU A 320 11.58 11.79 -0.76
N VAL A 321 10.97 12.87 -1.22
CA VAL A 321 9.53 12.93 -1.52
C VAL A 321 9.31 12.91 -3.02
N GLY A 322 8.29 12.20 -3.48
CA GLY A 322 7.84 12.28 -4.86
C GLY A 322 7.18 10.99 -5.34
N PRO A 323 6.49 11.01 -6.47
CA PRO A 323 5.73 9.85 -6.94
C PRO A 323 6.63 8.67 -7.32
N THR A 324 6.00 7.53 -7.54
CA THR A 324 6.66 6.29 -7.96
C THR A 324 7.46 6.49 -9.25
N CYS A 325 8.65 5.87 -9.33
CA CYS A 325 9.57 5.95 -10.47
C CYS A 325 10.21 7.33 -10.73
N SER A 326 10.22 8.24 -9.75
CA SER A 326 10.98 9.50 -9.84
C SER A 326 12.49 9.39 -9.61
N GLY A 327 13.03 8.18 -9.48
CA GLY A 327 14.48 7.94 -9.33
C GLY A 327 15.02 8.04 -7.89
N LYS A 328 14.18 8.21 -6.87
CA LYS A 328 14.59 8.34 -5.44
C LYS A 328 15.59 7.27 -5.00
N THR A 329 15.25 6.01 -5.21
CA THR A 329 16.11 4.88 -4.83
C THR A 329 17.47 4.93 -5.52
N LYS A 330 17.50 5.31 -6.80
CA LYS A 330 18.77 5.42 -7.55
C LYS A 330 19.55 6.68 -7.15
N CYS A 331 18.88 7.76 -6.76
CA CYS A 331 19.50 9.01 -6.33
C CYS A 331 20.43 8.79 -5.13
N TYR A 332 19.91 8.24 -4.02
CA TYR A 332 20.75 8.00 -2.85
C TYR A 332 21.80 6.89 -3.08
N ASN A 333 21.49 5.87 -3.90
CA ASN A 333 22.45 4.82 -4.24
C ASN A 333 23.64 5.33 -5.06
N VAL A 334 23.38 6.19 -6.05
CA VAL A 334 24.43 6.85 -6.86
C VAL A 334 25.26 7.76 -5.97
N LEU A 335 24.62 8.56 -5.10
CA LEU A 335 25.34 9.43 -4.18
C LEU A 335 26.20 8.63 -3.19
N ALA A 336 25.65 7.59 -2.56
CA ALA A 336 26.40 6.72 -1.65
C ALA A 336 27.64 6.11 -2.31
N LYS A 337 27.49 5.65 -3.57
CA LYS A 337 28.61 5.10 -4.36
C LYS A 337 29.64 6.16 -4.73
N ALA A 338 29.21 7.36 -5.12
CA ALA A 338 30.11 8.47 -5.45
C ALA A 338 30.93 8.91 -4.24
N LEU A 339 30.28 9.13 -3.09
CA LEU A 339 30.96 9.47 -1.83
C LEU A 339 31.96 8.38 -1.41
N THR A 340 31.59 7.11 -1.57
CA THR A 340 32.48 5.98 -1.26
C THR A 340 33.70 5.91 -2.20
N GLN A 341 33.55 6.26 -3.48
CA GLN A 341 34.67 6.33 -4.43
C GLN A 341 35.63 7.47 -4.10
N LEU A 342 35.10 8.57 -3.57
CA LEU A 342 35.89 9.74 -3.19
C LEU A 342 36.52 9.61 -1.79
N LYS A 343 36.34 8.48 -1.09
CA LYS A 343 36.84 8.29 0.28
C LYS A 343 38.29 8.75 0.44
N GLY A 344 38.52 9.62 1.41
CA GLY A 344 39.83 10.20 1.72
C GLY A 344 40.22 11.43 0.90
N GLN A 345 39.43 11.83 -0.11
CA GLN A 345 39.65 13.08 -0.84
C GLN A 345 38.99 14.27 -0.11
N PRO A 346 39.49 15.50 -0.31
CA PRO A 346 38.91 16.70 0.32
C PRO A 346 37.45 16.93 -0.11
N SER A 347 36.59 17.12 0.88
CA SER A 347 35.19 17.49 0.67
C SER A 347 35.02 19.00 0.47
N ILE A 348 34.06 19.39 -0.36
CA ILE A 348 33.67 20.80 -0.58
C ILE A 348 33.14 21.44 0.70
N SER A 349 32.50 20.65 1.58
CA SER A 349 31.98 21.11 2.88
C SER A 349 33.03 21.05 4.01
N GLY A 350 34.30 20.83 3.66
CA GLY A 350 35.40 20.64 4.61
C GLY A 350 35.57 19.20 5.09
N GLY A 351 36.78 18.84 5.49
CA GLY A 351 37.16 17.47 5.83
C GLY A 351 37.37 16.59 4.60
N ASN A 352 37.24 15.27 4.77
CA ASN A 352 37.36 14.29 3.69
C ASN A 352 36.00 13.61 3.41
N TYR A 353 35.82 13.13 2.18
CA TYR A 353 34.73 12.21 1.89
C TYR A 353 34.94 10.87 2.61
N GLU A 354 33.84 10.24 3.00
CA GLU A 354 33.82 8.98 3.75
C GLU A 354 32.98 7.95 2.99
N ALA A 355 33.25 6.66 3.23
CA ALA A 355 32.42 5.60 2.69
C ALA A 355 31.01 5.64 3.30
N VAL A 356 30.02 5.16 2.54
CA VAL A 356 28.61 5.19 2.94
C VAL A 356 28.06 3.77 2.99
N HIS A 357 27.52 3.39 4.14
CA HIS A 357 26.75 2.15 4.33
C HIS A 357 25.27 2.47 4.47
N THR A 358 24.42 1.67 3.85
CA THR A 358 22.96 1.89 3.82
C THR A 358 22.21 0.69 4.38
N ASP A 359 21.38 0.90 5.40
CA ASP A 359 20.42 -0.08 5.91
C ASP A 359 19.01 0.35 5.53
N VAL A 360 18.28 -0.46 4.75
CA VAL A 360 16.94 -0.12 4.27
C VAL A 360 15.89 -0.96 4.97
N LEU A 361 14.81 -0.35 5.44
CA LEU A 361 13.65 -1.03 6.01
C LEU A 361 12.33 -0.38 5.57
N ASN A 362 11.26 -1.17 5.49
CA ASN A 362 9.91 -0.63 5.31
C ASN A 362 9.19 -0.57 6.66
N PRO A 363 8.94 0.62 7.23
CA PRO A 363 8.33 0.77 8.55
C PRO A 363 6.90 0.21 8.62
N LYS A 364 6.23 0.03 7.48
CA LYS A 364 4.86 -0.50 7.38
C LYS A 364 4.77 -1.98 7.06
N SER A 365 5.90 -2.63 6.81
CA SER A 365 5.94 -4.10 6.68
C SER A 365 5.90 -4.82 8.03
N ILE A 366 6.14 -4.09 9.12
CA ILE A 366 6.27 -4.60 10.49
C ILE A 366 5.41 -3.76 11.45
N THR A 367 5.16 -4.28 12.66
CA THR A 367 4.42 -3.55 13.69
C THR A 367 5.29 -2.50 14.40
N MET A 368 4.67 -1.55 15.09
CA MET A 368 5.41 -0.52 15.85
C MET A 368 6.31 -1.13 16.94
N GLY A 369 5.82 -2.18 17.63
CA GLY A 369 6.62 -2.94 18.60
C GLY A 369 7.81 -3.67 17.96
N GLN A 370 7.65 -4.25 16.77
CA GLN A 370 8.76 -4.84 16.02
C GLN A 370 9.78 -3.81 15.52
N LEU A 371 9.33 -2.57 15.27
CA LEU A 371 10.21 -1.48 14.81
C LEU A 371 11.07 -0.93 15.95
N TYR A 372 10.47 -0.52 17.07
CA TYR A 372 11.15 0.15 18.19
C TYR A 372 11.54 -0.77 19.35
N GLY A 373 10.76 -1.82 19.57
CA GLY A 373 10.76 -2.69 20.73
C GLY A 373 9.43 -2.58 21.49
N GLU A 374 9.06 -3.64 22.20
CA GLU A 374 7.85 -3.67 23.03
C GLU A 374 8.02 -4.57 24.26
N PHE A 375 7.22 -4.28 25.30
CA PHE A 375 7.06 -5.17 26.44
C PHE A 375 5.97 -6.19 26.13
N ASP A 376 6.24 -7.46 26.42
CA ASP A 376 5.22 -8.49 26.36
C ASP A 376 4.16 -8.25 27.47
N ALA A 377 2.89 -8.24 27.08
CA ALA A 377 1.78 -7.86 27.97
C ALA A 377 1.56 -8.82 29.16
N MET A 378 2.04 -10.07 29.06
CA MET A 378 1.83 -11.09 30.08
C MET A 378 3.05 -11.26 30.99
N THR A 379 4.25 -11.23 30.41
CA THR A 379 5.52 -11.47 31.10
C THR A 379 6.23 -10.19 31.52
N HIS A 380 5.86 -9.05 30.94
CA HIS A 380 6.57 -7.77 31.08
C HIS A 380 8.06 -7.82 30.69
N GLU A 381 8.47 -8.81 29.90
CA GLU A 381 9.82 -8.87 29.34
C GLU A 381 9.94 -7.95 28.12
N TRP A 382 11.09 -7.29 28.00
CA TRP A 382 11.39 -6.38 26.89
C TRP A 382 11.93 -7.15 25.68
N THR A 383 11.31 -6.93 24.52
CA THR A 383 11.83 -7.40 23.23
C THR A 383 12.33 -6.21 22.42
N ASP A 384 13.57 -6.30 21.92
CA ASP A 384 14.18 -5.24 21.13
C ASP A 384 13.54 -5.09 19.74
N GLY A 385 13.53 -3.86 19.23
CA GLY A 385 13.10 -3.55 17.88
C GLY A 385 14.20 -3.71 16.83
N ILE A 386 13.79 -3.84 15.57
CA ILE A 386 14.71 -3.90 14.42
C ILE A 386 15.50 -2.60 14.30
N LEU A 387 14.85 -1.43 14.40
CA LEU A 387 15.52 -0.14 14.25
C LEU A 387 16.51 0.14 15.39
N SER A 388 16.09 -0.10 16.63
CA SER A 388 16.96 0.12 17.80
C SER A 388 18.19 -0.78 17.76
N THR A 389 18.06 -1.99 17.22
CA THR A 389 19.19 -2.89 16.97
C THR A 389 20.15 -2.37 15.91
N LEU A 390 19.65 -1.90 14.77
CA LEU A 390 20.48 -1.33 13.69
C LEU A 390 21.24 -0.08 14.16
N ILE A 391 20.57 0.82 14.88
CA ILE A 391 21.21 2.04 15.41
C ILE A 391 22.31 1.68 16.42
N ARG A 392 22.07 0.72 17.31
CA ARG A 392 23.09 0.26 18.28
C ARG A 392 24.32 -0.31 17.58
N GLN A 393 24.14 -1.09 16.51
CA GLN A 393 25.26 -1.59 15.71
C GLN A 393 26.06 -0.44 15.10
N GLY A 394 25.40 0.56 14.52
CA GLY A 394 26.09 1.73 14.01
C GLY A 394 26.79 2.56 15.09
N CYS A 395 26.21 2.66 16.31
CA CYS A 395 26.81 3.45 17.40
C CYS A 395 28.05 2.77 17.97
N SER A 396 28.11 1.43 17.85
CA SER A 396 29.23 0.61 18.28
C SER A 396 30.34 0.53 17.23
N ALA A 397 30.13 1.09 16.03
CA ALA A 397 31.14 1.11 14.98
C ALA A 397 32.32 2.02 15.36
N THR A 398 33.54 1.54 15.11
CA THR A 398 34.79 2.28 15.39
C THR A 398 35.30 3.07 14.18
N ASP A 399 34.69 2.88 13.01
CA ASP A 399 34.98 3.61 11.78
C ASP A 399 34.29 4.99 11.73
N GLN A 400 34.74 5.85 10.82
CA GLN A 400 34.12 7.15 10.54
C GLN A 400 33.19 7.10 9.31
N ASP A 401 32.89 5.90 8.81
CA ASP A 401 32.05 5.73 7.63
C ASP A 401 30.64 6.24 7.94
N LYS A 402 30.01 6.86 6.94
CA LYS A 402 28.63 7.31 7.03
C LYS A 402 27.70 6.11 7.07
N ARG A 403 26.68 6.17 7.93
CA ARG A 403 25.65 5.14 8.07
C ARG A 403 24.28 5.76 7.82
N TRP A 404 23.62 5.33 6.76
CA TRP A 404 22.33 5.83 6.33
C TRP A 404 21.25 4.80 6.63
N TYR A 405 20.30 5.15 7.50
CA TYR A 405 19.12 4.35 7.78
C TYR A 405 17.98 4.85 6.90
N MET A 406 17.60 4.05 5.91
CA MET A 406 16.57 4.38 4.93
C MET A 406 15.25 3.73 5.29
N PHE A 407 14.24 4.55 5.56
CA PHE A 407 12.85 4.14 5.75
C PHE A 407 12.13 4.26 4.42
N ASP A 408 12.04 3.14 3.71
CA ASP A 408 11.37 3.05 2.43
C ASP A 408 9.94 2.58 2.65
N GLY A 409 8.97 3.51 2.71
CA GLY A 409 7.55 3.18 2.90
C GLY A 409 6.70 4.41 3.26
N PRO A 410 5.36 4.26 3.37
CA PRO A 410 4.49 5.35 3.80
C PRO A 410 4.85 5.86 5.20
N VAL A 411 4.75 7.18 5.39
CA VAL A 411 4.95 7.86 6.67
C VAL A 411 3.61 8.35 7.17
N ASP A 412 3.31 8.10 8.44
CA ASP A 412 2.15 8.64 9.16
C ASP A 412 2.53 9.08 10.56
N ALA A 413 1.65 9.86 11.16
CA ALA A 413 1.85 10.47 12.47
C ALA A 413 2.05 9.47 13.62
N VAL A 414 1.62 8.21 13.54
CA VAL A 414 1.67 7.29 14.69
C VAL A 414 3.10 6.84 14.95
N TRP A 415 3.76 6.26 13.95
CA TRP A 415 5.11 5.73 14.18
C TRP A 415 6.17 6.83 14.12
N ILE A 416 6.09 7.77 13.18
CA ILE A 416 7.19 8.71 12.97
C ILE A 416 7.33 9.73 14.10
N GLU A 417 6.27 10.05 14.84
CA GLU A 417 6.34 11.01 15.94
C GLU A 417 7.22 10.51 17.09
N ASN A 418 7.40 9.20 17.23
CA ASN A 418 8.35 8.62 18.18
C ASN A 418 9.82 8.91 17.78
N MET A 419 10.06 9.32 16.53
CA MET A 419 11.38 9.76 16.05
C MET A 419 11.63 11.26 16.21
N ASN A 420 10.64 12.05 16.66
CA ASN A 420 10.78 13.50 16.70
C ASN A 420 11.99 13.99 17.52
N THR A 421 12.31 13.31 18.63
CA THR A 421 13.47 13.62 19.46
C THR A 421 14.80 13.30 18.79
N VAL A 422 14.84 12.26 17.96
CA VAL A 422 16.05 11.87 17.23
C VAL A 422 16.26 12.70 15.97
N LEU A 423 15.19 13.15 15.31
CA LEU A 423 15.23 13.97 14.11
C LEU A 423 15.55 15.45 14.39
N ASP A 424 15.36 15.92 15.62
CA ASP A 424 15.74 17.26 16.06
C ASP A 424 17.25 17.37 16.39
N ASP A 425 17.72 18.57 16.74
CA ASP A 425 19.11 18.87 17.10
C ASP A 425 19.62 18.01 18.30
N ASN A 426 18.71 17.38 19.06
CA ASN A 426 19.04 16.52 20.19
C ASN A 426 19.71 15.20 19.78
N LYS A 427 19.41 14.65 18.59
CA LYS A 427 19.97 13.38 18.08
C LYS A 427 19.87 12.20 19.05
N LYS A 428 18.75 12.10 19.80
CA LYS A 428 18.50 11.04 20.79
C LYS A 428 17.24 10.27 20.46
N LEU A 429 17.37 8.97 20.27
CA LEU A 429 16.25 8.05 20.18
C LEU A 429 15.90 7.57 21.59
N CYS A 430 14.66 7.83 22.02
CA CYS A 430 14.15 7.39 23.32
C CYS A 430 13.22 6.20 23.08
N LEU A 431 13.51 5.06 23.72
CA LEU A 431 12.69 3.87 23.65
C LEU A 431 11.73 3.81 24.86
N SER A 432 10.62 3.09 24.70
CA SER A 432 9.66 2.84 25.78
C SER A 432 10.25 2.03 26.94
N SER A 433 11.35 1.30 26.72
CA SER A 433 12.17 0.68 27.78
C SER A 433 12.83 1.69 28.72
N GLY A 434 12.89 2.97 28.33
CA GLY A 434 13.66 4.02 29.00
C GLY A 434 15.10 4.16 28.51
N GLU A 435 15.55 3.30 27.58
CA GLU A 435 16.86 3.44 26.95
C GLU A 435 16.91 4.70 26.06
N ILE A 436 18.01 5.44 26.14
CA ILE A 436 18.27 6.63 25.33
C ILE A 436 19.51 6.40 24.49
N ILE A 437 19.34 6.21 23.19
CA ILE A 437 20.43 5.98 22.23
C ILE A 437 20.75 7.30 21.53
N LYS A 438 21.97 7.80 21.70
CA LYS A 438 22.44 9.03 21.03
C LYS A 438 23.12 8.68 19.70
N LEU A 439 22.65 9.29 18.61
CA LEU A 439 23.27 9.14 17.29
C LEU A 439 24.63 9.82 17.23
N THR A 440 25.55 9.22 16.47
CA THR A 440 26.85 9.82 16.16
C THR A 440 26.73 10.81 14.98
N ALA A 441 27.76 11.61 14.74
CA ALA A 441 27.77 12.59 13.64
C ALA A 441 27.83 11.95 12.24
N HIS A 442 28.12 10.65 12.14
CA HIS A 442 28.22 9.91 10.88
C HIS A 442 26.90 9.24 10.49
N MET A 443 25.88 9.30 11.35
CA MET A 443 24.59 8.69 11.11
C MET A 443 23.59 9.66 10.50
N THR A 444 22.84 9.17 9.51
CA THR A 444 21.78 9.90 8.83
C THR A 444 20.54 9.01 8.74
N MET A 445 19.37 9.59 9.02
CA MET A 445 18.07 8.97 8.84
C MET A 445 17.40 9.58 7.61
N MET A 446 16.97 8.73 6.68
CA MET A 446 16.34 9.14 5.43
C MET A 446 15.00 8.43 5.26
N PHE A 447 14.01 9.11 4.72
CA PHE A 447 12.69 8.55 4.42
C PHE A 447 12.42 8.63 2.92
N GLU A 448 12.15 7.50 2.26
CA GLU A 448 11.71 7.46 0.87
C GLU A 448 10.18 7.31 0.83
N VAL A 449 9.48 8.41 0.50
CA VAL A 449 8.01 8.49 0.55
C VAL A 449 7.42 8.91 -0.80
N ALA A 450 6.15 8.56 -1.03
CA ALA A 450 5.40 9.04 -2.18
C ALA A 450 4.91 10.48 -1.94
N ASP A 451 4.27 10.69 -0.79
CA ASP A 451 3.69 11.94 -0.32
C ASP A 451 3.80 12.02 1.22
N LEU A 452 3.34 13.13 1.79
CA LEU A 452 3.34 13.40 3.23
C LEU A 452 1.95 13.79 3.74
N ALA A 453 0.88 13.38 3.05
CA ALA A 453 -0.50 13.82 3.32
C ALA A 453 -0.97 13.49 4.75
N VAL A 454 -0.44 12.42 5.33
CA VAL A 454 -0.78 11.92 6.67
C VAL A 454 0.36 12.12 7.70
N ALA A 455 1.42 12.82 7.32
CA ALA A 455 2.51 13.18 8.22
C ALA A 455 2.19 14.48 8.98
N SER A 456 2.61 14.58 10.24
CA SER A 456 2.39 15.81 11.00
C SER A 456 3.37 16.92 10.54
N PRO A 457 2.93 18.19 10.39
CA PRO A 457 3.80 19.33 10.08
C PRO A 457 4.99 19.47 11.06
N ALA A 458 4.80 19.04 12.31
CA ALA A 458 5.86 19.00 13.31
C ALA A 458 7.00 18.05 12.90
N THR A 459 6.70 16.93 12.26
CA THR A 459 7.67 15.97 11.72
C THR A 459 8.33 16.53 10.46
N VAL A 460 7.53 17.03 9.52
CA VAL A 460 8.01 17.62 8.25
C VAL A 460 9.04 18.72 8.51
N SER A 461 8.76 19.63 9.44
CA SER A 461 9.67 20.73 9.78
C SER A 461 11.04 20.30 10.32
N ARG A 462 11.17 19.10 10.90
CA ARG A 462 12.42 18.55 11.44
C ARG A 462 13.31 17.93 10.35
N CYS A 463 12.75 17.53 9.22
CA CYS A 463 13.52 16.89 8.14
C CYS A 463 13.88 17.85 7.01
N GLY A 464 15.04 17.63 6.38
CA GLY A 464 15.36 18.24 5.09
C GLY A 464 14.50 17.61 3.99
N MET A 465 14.04 18.38 3.02
CA MET A 465 13.16 17.88 1.96
C MET A 465 13.88 17.93 0.63
N VAL A 466 13.87 16.80 -0.09
CA VAL A 466 14.33 16.72 -1.48
C VAL A 466 13.19 16.14 -2.30
N TYR A 467 12.53 16.98 -3.10
CA TYR A 467 11.45 16.56 -3.97
C TYR A 467 12.01 16.07 -5.30
N LEU A 468 11.66 14.85 -5.70
CA LEU A 468 12.02 14.24 -6.97
C LEU A 468 10.77 14.02 -7.81
N GLU A 469 10.70 14.76 -8.92
CA GLU A 469 9.61 14.68 -9.89
C GLU A 469 9.98 13.78 -11.09
N PRO A 470 9.09 12.90 -11.59
CA PRO A 470 9.36 12.07 -12.77
C PRO A 470 9.69 12.87 -14.04
N GLY A 471 9.18 14.10 -14.14
CA GLY A 471 9.41 15.00 -15.27
C GLY A 471 10.89 15.30 -15.52
N TYR A 472 11.75 15.27 -14.49
CA TYR A 472 13.20 15.48 -14.65
C TYR A 472 13.91 14.35 -15.42
N ILE A 473 13.33 13.15 -15.44
CA ILE A 473 13.94 11.96 -16.04
C ILE A 473 13.26 11.67 -17.39
N GLY A 474 11.93 11.72 -17.44
CA GLY A 474 11.17 11.29 -18.61
C GLY A 474 11.25 9.78 -18.86
N LEU A 475 10.77 9.32 -20.02
CA LEU A 475 10.74 7.88 -20.35
C LEU A 475 12.00 7.37 -21.07
N ALA A 476 12.67 8.24 -21.82
CA ALA A 476 13.82 7.88 -22.66
C ALA A 476 14.99 7.24 -21.87
N PRO A 477 15.34 7.70 -20.66
CA PRO A 477 16.45 7.09 -19.91
C PRO A 477 16.21 5.63 -19.54
N PHE A 478 14.97 5.21 -19.30
CA PHE A 478 14.65 3.81 -19.01
C PHE A 478 14.96 2.90 -20.21
N VAL A 479 14.59 3.36 -21.41
CA VAL A 479 14.86 2.67 -22.67
C VAL A 479 16.36 2.65 -22.96
N TYR A 480 17.05 3.78 -22.83
CA TYR A 480 18.50 3.87 -23.06
C TYR A 480 19.30 2.94 -22.13
N CYS A 481 18.96 2.88 -20.84
CA CYS A 481 19.63 1.99 -19.88
C CYS A 481 19.33 0.51 -20.16
N TRP A 482 18.17 0.20 -20.72
CA TRP A 482 17.83 -1.16 -21.15
C TRP A 482 18.56 -1.56 -22.43
N MET A 483 18.67 -0.67 -23.41
CA MET A 483 19.40 -0.91 -24.66
C MET A 483 20.86 -1.31 -24.42
N LYS A 484 21.51 -0.78 -23.38
CA LYS A 484 22.87 -1.17 -23.00
C LYS A 484 23.01 -2.62 -22.48
N ARG A 485 21.89 -3.28 -22.20
CA ARG A 485 21.84 -4.63 -21.61
C ARG A 485 21.24 -5.66 -22.56
N VAL A 486 20.93 -5.28 -23.81
CA VAL A 486 20.39 -6.23 -24.78
C VAL A 486 21.46 -7.26 -25.18
N PRO A 487 21.06 -8.49 -25.54
CA PRO A 487 22.02 -9.51 -25.98
C PRO A 487 22.77 -9.11 -27.25
N ASP A 488 23.96 -9.67 -27.46
CA ASP A 488 24.84 -9.36 -28.61
C ASP A 488 24.14 -9.53 -29.98
N ALA A 489 23.22 -10.50 -30.09
CA ALA A 489 22.44 -10.75 -31.30
C ALA A 489 21.50 -9.59 -31.69
N ILE A 490 21.12 -8.75 -30.72
CA ILE A 490 20.20 -7.61 -30.92
C ILE A 490 20.97 -6.30 -31.18
N LEU A 491 22.26 -6.23 -30.81
CA LEU A 491 23.08 -5.02 -30.97
C LEU A 491 23.02 -4.38 -32.36
N PRO A 492 23.05 -5.12 -33.49
CA PRO A 492 22.97 -4.52 -34.83
C PRO A 492 21.67 -3.76 -35.13
N PHE A 493 20.62 -4.00 -34.33
CA PHE A 493 19.27 -3.47 -34.56
C PHE A 493 18.84 -2.48 -33.47
N VAL A 494 19.74 -2.09 -32.56
CA VAL A 494 19.44 -1.15 -31.47
C VAL A 494 18.97 0.21 -32.01
N ASP A 495 19.54 0.69 -33.11
CA ASP A 495 19.13 1.95 -33.73
C ASP A 495 17.70 1.89 -34.27
N GLN A 496 17.32 0.77 -34.91
CA GLN A 496 15.95 0.52 -35.37
C GLN A 496 14.98 0.47 -34.19
N LEU A 497 15.35 -0.23 -33.10
CA LEU A 497 14.54 -0.25 -31.87
C LEU A 497 14.37 1.16 -31.28
N ASN A 498 15.44 1.96 -31.25
CA ASN A 498 15.40 3.31 -30.71
C ASN A 498 14.47 4.22 -31.52
N GLU A 499 14.46 4.09 -32.83
CA GLU A 499 13.51 4.78 -33.70
C GLU A 499 12.05 4.40 -33.37
N LEU A 500 11.77 3.10 -33.17
CA LEU A 500 10.43 2.62 -32.78
C LEU A 500 10.00 3.17 -31.41
N PHE A 501 10.89 3.17 -30.41
CA PHE A 501 10.59 3.75 -29.10
C PHE A 501 10.26 5.24 -29.19
N ASN A 502 11.06 6.02 -29.92
CA ASN A 502 10.85 7.46 -30.06
C ASN A 502 9.53 7.79 -30.78
N LYS A 503 9.15 6.99 -31.79
CA LYS A 503 7.92 7.20 -32.58
C LYS A 503 6.65 6.73 -31.88
N PHE A 504 6.70 5.63 -31.13
CA PHE A 504 5.49 4.95 -30.65
C PHE A 504 5.27 4.97 -29.14
N LEU A 505 6.31 4.94 -28.30
CA LEU A 505 6.12 4.75 -26.85
C LEU A 505 5.36 5.91 -26.20
N GLU A 506 5.93 7.12 -26.25
CA GLU A 506 5.34 8.28 -25.58
C GLU A 506 3.98 8.70 -26.19
N PRO A 507 3.78 8.71 -27.52
CA PRO A 507 2.47 8.95 -28.12
C PRO A 507 1.42 7.91 -27.71
N SER A 508 1.77 6.62 -27.62
CA SER A 508 0.84 5.57 -27.18
C SER A 508 0.41 5.77 -25.73
N VAL A 509 1.36 6.09 -24.84
CA VAL A 509 1.05 6.39 -23.43
C VAL A 509 0.13 7.62 -23.34
N LYS A 510 0.42 8.69 -24.08
CA LYS A 510 -0.44 9.89 -24.13
C LYS A 510 -1.85 9.58 -24.65
N PHE A 511 -1.96 8.74 -25.68
CA PHE A 511 -3.25 8.34 -26.23
C PHE A 511 -4.09 7.59 -25.20
N ILE A 512 -3.51 6.62 -24.49
CA ILE A 512 -4.23 5.84 -23.48
C ILE A 512 -4.72 6.74 -22.34
N ARG A 513 -3.85 7.62 -21.84
CA ARG A 513 -4.20 8.57 -20.76
C ARG A 513 -5.36 9.51 -21.13
N LYS A 514 -5.50 9.87 -22.40
CA LYS A 514 -6.50 10.85 -22.87
C LYS A 514 -7.80 10.22 -23.37
N ASN A 515 -7.73 9.09 -24.06
CA ASN A 515 -8.85 8.57 -24.87
C ASN A 515 -9.42 7.24 -24.38
N THR A 516 -8.82 6.62 -23.37
CA THR A 516 -9.21 5.28 -22.88
C THR A 516 -9.35 5.27 -21.36
N LYS A 517 -9.98 4.21 -20.83
CA LYS A 517 -10.13 3.98 -19.40
C LYS A 517 -9.33 2.74 -18.99
N GLU A 518 -8.42 2.91 -18.04
CA GLU A 518 -7.73 1.78 -17.43
C GLU A 518 -8.60 1.14 -16.33
N ILE A 519 -8.47 -0.18 -16.17
CA ILE A 519 -9.15 -0.90 -15.09
C ILE A 519 -8.55 -0.53 -13.73
N VAL A 520 -7.22 -0.39 -13.70
CA VAL A 520 -6.44 0.05 -12.55
C VAL A 520 -5.40 1.03 -13.07
N GLU A 521 -5.26 2.16 -12.39
CA GLU A 521 -4.31 3.20 -12.77
C GLU A 521 -2.87 2.65 -12.81
N SER A 522 -2.17 2.96 -13.89
CA SER A 522 -0.77 2.58 -14.09
C SER A 522 0.15 3.80 -14.03
N VAL A 523 1.44 3.57 -13.76
CA VAL A 523 2.48 4.60 -13.86
C VAL A 523 3.11 4.54 -15.25
N ASN A 524 3.38 5.68 -15.89
CA ASN A 524 3.96 5.70 -17.26
C ASN A 524 5.27 4.89 -17.36
N ALA A 525 6.14 5.00 -16.35
CA ALA A 525 7.36 4.20 -16.29
C ALA A 525 7.08 2.69 -16.14
N ASN A 526 6.01 2.30 -15.43
CA ASN A 526 5.60 0.90 -15.34
C ASN A 526 5.19 0.33 -16.70
N LEU A 527 4.45 1.10 -17.50
CA LEU A 527 4.08 0.70 -18.86
C LEU A 527 5.34 0.50 -19.72
N THR A 528 6.32 1.40 -19.60
CA THR A 528 7.63 1.24 -20.25
C THR A 528 8.33 -0.03 -19.77
N PHE A 529 8.47 -0.26 -18.46
CA PHE A 529 9.09 -1.49 -17.93
C PHE A 529 8.38 -2.75 -18.41
N SER A 530 7.06 -2.73 -18.49
CA SER A 530 6.27 -3.85 -18.99
C SER A 530 6.59 -4.14 -20.47
N LEU A 531 6.71 -3.10 -21.29
CA LEU A 531 7.14 -3.24 -22.69
C LEU A 531 8.54 -3.87 -22.77
N LEU A 532 9.49 -3.35 -21.99
CA LEU A 532 10.86 -3.87 -21.95
C LEU A 532 10.90 -5.33 -21.48
N ASN A 533 10.08 -5.71 -20.50
CA ASN A 533 9.99 -7.08 -20.02
C ASN A 533 9.47 -8.05 -21.10
N PHE A 534 8.48 -7.66 -21.90
CA PHE A 534 8.02 -8.48 -23.01
C PHE A 534 9.09 -8.64 -24.09
N LEU A 535 9.86 -7.59 -24.39
CA LEU A 535 10.99 -7.68 -25.31
C LEU A 535 12.09 -8.61 -24.77
N ASP A 536 12.46 -8.50 -23.48
CA ASP A 536 13.40 -9.43 -22.84
C ASP A 536 12.98 -10.89 -23.02
N CYS A 537 11.68 -11.17 -22.91
CA CYS A 537 11.15 -12.53 -23.06
C CYS A 537 11.26 -13.06 -24.50
N PHE A 538 11.32 -12.20 -25.53
CA PHE A 538 11.62 -12.62 -26.90
C PHE A 538 13.12 -12.76 -27.15
N PHE A 539 13.97 -12.01 -26.44
CA PHE A 539 15.40 -12.01 -26.66
C PHE A 539 16.15 -13.13 -25.91
N ALA A 540 15.66 -13.53 -24.74
CA ALA A 540 16.31 -14.53 -23.90
C ALA A 540 16.24 -15.98 -24.44
N PRO A 541 15.22 -16.39 -25.23
CA PRO A 541 15.19 -17.71 -25.85
C PRO A 541 15.54 -17.67 -27.35
N LEU A 542 16.43 -16.79 -27.82
CA LEU A 542 16.82 -16.77 -29.24
C LEU A 542 17.45 -18.12 -29.65
N ILE A 543 16.64 -19.00 -30.21
CA ILE A 543 17.04 -20.29 -30.78
C ILE A 543 17.95 -19.99 -31.98
N PRO A 544 19.01 -20.79 -32.26
CA PRO A 544 19.90 -20.62 -33.42
C PRO A 544 19.20 -20.36 -34.76
N LYS A 545 17.97 -20.87 -34.92
CA LYS A 545 17.13 -20.75 -36.12
C LYS A 545 16.50 -19.37 -36.31
N GLU A 546 16.30 -18.60 -35.24
CA GLU A 546 15.70 -17.27 -35.26
C GLU A 546 16.75 -16.15 -35.38
N LEU A 547 18.02 -16.42 -35.05
CA LEU A 547 19.13 -15.46 -35.16
C LEU A 547 19.28 -14.85 -36.57
N GLY A 548 19.02 -15.62 -37.63
CA GLY A 548 19.06 -15.13 -39.01
C GLY A 548 17.87 -14.27 -39.44
N ARG A 549 16.79 -14.23 -38.63
CA ARG A 549 15.53 -13.53 -38.93
C ARG A 549 15.23 -12.39 -37.95
N VAL A 550 16.15 -12.09 -37.03
CA VAL A 550 15.98 -11.05 -36.01
C VAL A 550 15.55 -9.71 -36.62
N GLY A 551 16.17 -9.30 -37.73
CA GLY A 551 15.80 -8.06 -38.42
C GLY A 551 14.34 -8.03 -38.93
N GLU A 552 13.77 -9.18 -39.30
CA GLU A 552 12.36 -9.28 -39.70
C GLU A 552 11.40 -9.31 -38.49
N LEU A 553 11.87 -9.78 -37.34
CA LEU A 553 11.05 -10.06 -36.16
C LEU A 553 11.04 -8.92 -35.13
N ILE A 554 12.01 -8.00 -35.18
CA ILE A 554 12.12 -6.89 -34.23
C ILE A 554 10.90 -5.98 -34.21
N GLU A 555 10.41 -5.57 -35.38
CA GLU A 555 9.21 -4.75 -35.47
C GLU A 555 7.96 -5.50 -34.95
N PRO A 556 7.67 -6.74 -35.40
CA PRO A 556 6.60 -7.55 -34.82
C PRO A 556 6.68 -7.72 -33.30
N TRP A 557 7.87 -8.01 -32.76
CA TRP A 557 8.08 -8.17 -31.31
C TRP A 557 7.85 -6.86 -30.56
N PHE A 558 8.30 -5.73 -31.10
CA PHE A 558 8.05 -4.42 -30.52
C PHE A 558 6.56 -4.11 -30.42
N PHE A 559 5.79 -4.31 -31.50
CA PHE A 559 4.35 -4.06 -31.46
C PHE A 559 3.59 -5.06 -30.59
N PHE A 560 4.03 -6.31 -30.55
CA PHE A 560 3.50 -7.28 -29.59
C PHE A 560 3.70 -6.78 -28.15
N ALA A 561 4.93 -6.40 -27.80
CA ALA A 561 5.26 -5.89 -26.49
C ALA A 561 4.47 -4.61 -26.18
N LEU A 562 4.34 -3.67 -27.11
CA LEU A 562 3.60 -2.42 -26.94
C LEU A 562 2.10 -2.68 -26.67
N ILE A 563 1.49 -3.61 -27.39
CA ILE A 563 0.07 -3.96 -27.22
C ILE A 563 -0.18 -4.61 -25.87
N TRP A 564 0.67 -5.56 -25.45
CA TRP A 564 0.47 -6.30 -24.21
C TRP A 564 1.01 -5.60 -22.96
N SER A 565 1.74 -4.48 -23.12
CA SER A 565 2.18 -3.62 -22.03
C SER A 565 1.30 -2.37 -21.90
N VAL A 566 1.36 -1.47 -22.88
CA VAL A 566 0.67 -0.17 -22.89
C VAL A 566 -0.81 -0.40 -23.19
N GLY A 567 -1.14 -1.08 -24.29
CA GLY A 567 -2.53 -1.39 -24.65
C GLY A 567 -3.21 -2.46 -23.78
N GLY A 568 -2.45 -3.13 -22.92
CA GLY A 568 -2.92 -4.26 -22.11
C GLY A 568 -3.74 -3.86 -20.89
N THR A 569 -3.70 -2.57 -20.50
CA THR A 569 -4.27 -2.07 -19.23
C THR A 569 -5.73 -1.60 -19.33
N VAL A 570 -6.26 -1.46 -20.54
CA VAL A 570 -7.55 -0.84 -20.82
C VAL A 570 -8.70 -1.85 -20.98
N ASP A 571 -9.93 -1.36 -20.85
CA ASP A 571 -11.15 -2.12 -21.09
C ASP A 571 -11.39 -2.47 -22.58
N ASN A 572 -12.49 -3.17 -22.89
CA ASN A 572 -12.75 -3.65 -24.26
C ASN A 572 -12.93 -2.51 -25.27
N ASP A 573 -13.59 -1.41 -24.89
CA ASP A 573 -13.72 -0.21 -25.72
C ASP A 573 -12.36 0.48 -25.94
N GLY A 574 -11.55 0.61 -24.88
CA GLY A 574 -10.19 1.12 -24.95
C GLY A 574 -9.30 0.30 -25.88
N ARG A 575 -9.42 -1.04 -25.87
CA ARG A 575 -8.67 -1.93 -26.78
C ARG A 575 -8.99 -1.67 -28.24
N LEU A 576 -10.27 -1.48 -28.56
CA LEU A 576 -10.70 -1.18 -29.94
C LEU A 576 -10.15 0.18 -30.39
N LYS A 577 -10.29 1.21 -29.55
CA LYS A 577 -9.76 2.56 -29.81
C LYS A 577 -8.24 2.55 -30.00
N PHE A 578 -7.51 1.87 -29.12
CA PHE A 578 -6.05 1.77 -29.21
C PHE A 578 -5.60 0.96 -30.43
N SER A 579 -6.29 -0.12 -30.77
CA SER A 579 -6.02 -0.91 -31.99
C SER A 579 -6.17 -0.04 -33.25
N ASN A 580 -7.23 0.75 -33.35
CA ASN A 580 -7.46 1.65 -34.49
C ASN A 580 -6.38 2.74 -34.55
N TYR A 581 -6.11 3.41 -33.43
CA TYR A 581 -5.05 4.42 -33.33
C TYR A 581 -3.68 3.85 -33.75
N LEU A 582 -3.31 2.67 -33.26
CA LEU A 582 -2.01 2.08 -33.56
C LEU A 582 -1.88 1.73 -35.04
N ARG A 583 -2.96 1.23 -35.68
CA ARG A 583 -2.98 0.94 -37.13
C ARG A 583 -2.87 2.21 -37.97
N GLU A 584 -3.54 3.29 -37.58
CA GLU A 584 -3.41 4.60 -38.22
C GLU A 584 -1.98 5.14 -38.06
N LYS A 585 -1.43 5.07 -36.85
CA LYS A 585 -0.07 5.54 -36.56
C LYS A 585 1.00 4.75 -37.30
N MET A 586 0.86 3.43 -37.43
CA MET A 586 1.73 2.59 -38.27
C MET A 586 1.70 3.05 -39.73
N LYS A 587 0.51 3.38 -40.25
CA LYS A 587 0.35 3.87 -41.63
C LYS A 587 1.02 5.23 -41.83
N GLU A 588 0.89 6.15 -40.88
CA GLU A 588 1.55 7.46 -40.91
C GLU A 588 3.09 7.34 -40.94
N GLU A 589 3.64 6.45 -40.12
CA GLU A 589 5.08 6.24 -39.98
C GLU A 589 5.66 5.29 -41.05
N ASN A 590 4.85 4.87 -42.03
CA ASN A 590 5.20 3.89 -43.07
C ASN A 590 5.73 2.55 -42.54
N VAL A 591 5.20 2.10 -41.40
CA VAL A 591 5.54 0.82 -40.78
C VAL A 591 4.59 -0.27 -41.29
N ARG A 592 5.11 -1.46 -41.60
CA ARG A 592 4.31 -2.57 -42.13
C ARG A 592 3.22 -2.98 -41.14
N ASN A 593 2.02 -3.26 -41.65
CA ASN A 593 0.93 -3.77 -40.84
C ASN A 593 1.09 -5.29 -40.64
N PHE A 594 1.67 -5.69 -39.50
CA PHE A 594 1.97 -7.09 -39.18
C PHE A 594 0.74 -7.91 -38.76
N PHE A 595 -0.41 -7.27 -38.53
CA PHE A 595 -1.64 -7.93 -38.09
C PHE A 595 -2.26 -8.85 -39.15
N ILE A 596 -1.81 -8.77 -40.41
CA ILE A 596 -2.41 -9.50 -41.54
C ILE A 596 -1.52 -10.68 -41.98
N ASP A 597 -0.19 -10.52 -41.95
CA ASP A 597 0.72 -11.48 -42.57
C ASP A 597 1.41 -12.43 -41.57
N LEU A 598 1.56 -12.02 -40.31
CA LEU A 598 2.39 -12.73 -39.33
C LEU A 598 1.60 -13.25 -38.12
N TRP A 599 0.52 -12.56 -37.73
CA TRP A 599 -0.25 -12.87 -36.52
C TRP A 599 -1.48 -13.70 -36.89
N ARG A 600 -1.48 -14.96 -36.45
CA ARG A 600 -2.57 -15.90 -36.64
C ARG A 600 -3.57 -15.83 -35.50
N SER A 601 -4.78 -16.38 -35.71
CA SER A 601 -5.75 -16.50 -34.62
C SER A 601 -5.17 -17.36 -33.50
N TRP A 602 -5.30 -16.88 -32.25
CA TRP A 602 -4.88 -17.62 -31.06
C TRP A 602 -5.56 -19.01 -30.94
N MET A 603 -6.71 -19.19 -31.59
CA MET A 603 -7.42 -20.47 -31.60
C MET A 603 -6.85 -21.49 -32.58
N GLU A 604 -6.06 -21.08 -33.58
CA GLU A 604 -5.49 -22.01 -34.57
C GLU A 604 -4.47 -22.97 -33.94
N SER A 605 -3.82 -22.57 -32.85
CA SER A 605 -2.88 -23.40 -32.09
C SER A 605 -3.55 -24.18 -30.95
N ALA A 606 -4.83 -23.97 -30.69
CA ALA A 606 -5.54 -24.64 -29.60
C ALA A 606 -6.01 -26.04 -30.04
N PRO A 607 -5.79 -27.10 -29.25
CA PRO A 607 -6.29 -28.43 -29.56
C PRO A 607 -7.83 -28.47 -29.54
N SER A 608 -8.42 -29.41 -30.27
CA SER A 608 -9.85 -29.69 -30.19
C SER A 608 -10.21 -30.09 -28.76
N PHE A 609 -11.15 -29.37 -28.15
CA PHE A 609 -11.55 -29.60 -26.77
C PHE A 609 -12.79 -30.48 -26.73
N GLU A 610 -12.65 -31.66 -26.12
CA GLU A 610 -13.75 -32.57 -25.79
C GLU A 610 -13.82 -32.74 -24.28
N ILE A 611 -15.04 -32.68 -23.74
CA ILE A 611 -15.27 -32.83 -22.31
C ILE A 611 -15.31 -34.32 -21.98
N ASN A 612 -14.39 -34.77 -21.12
CA ASN A 612 -14.48 -36.11 -20.56
C ASN A 612 -15.70 -36.18 -19.60
N PRO A 613 -16.64 -37.11 -19.81
CA PRO A 613 -17.83 -37.27 -18.95
C PRO A 613 -17.54 -37.46 -17.47
N THR A 614 -16.33 -37.92 -17.10
CA THR A 614 -15.94 -38.13 -15.69
C THR A 614 -15.37 -36.88 -15.01
N THR A 615 -15.12 -35.79 -15.75
CA THR A 615 -14.56 -34.55 -15.19
C THR A 615 -15.62 -33.81 -14.38
N ALA A 616 -15.29 -33.46 -13.13
CA ALA A 616 -16.20 -32.66 -12.31
C ALA A 616 -16.43 -31.28 -12.93
N TYR A 617 -17.66 -30.76 -12.84
CA TYR A 617 -18.03 -29.49 -13.45
C TYR A 617 -17.10 -28.32 -13.07
N ALA A 618 -16.66 -28.27 -11.81
CA ALA A 618 -15.78 -27.23 -11.30
C ALA A 618 -14.38 -27.23 -11.96
N ASP A 619 -13.96 -28.35 -12.55
CA ASP A 619 -12.65 -28.53 -13.19
C ASP A 619 -12.71 -28.36 -14.73
N ILE A 620 -13.90 -28.13 -15.30
CA ILE A 620 -14.07 -27.94 -16.74
C ILE A 620 -13.61 -26.53 -17.14
N ILE A 621 -12.51 -26.45 -17.88
CA ILE A 621 -11.98 -25.20 -18.44
C ILE A 621 -12.07 -25.29 -19.97
N VAL A 622 -13.05 -24.61 -20.55
CA VAL A 622 -13.22 -24.54 -22.01
C VAL A 622 -12.23 -23.52 -22.59
N PRO A 623 -11.35 -23.90 -23.54
CA PRO A 623 -10.42 -22.96 -24.17
C PRO A 623 -11.15 -21.91 -25.01
N THR A 624 -10.95 -20.64 -24.64
CA THR A 624 -11.31 -19.45 -25.41
C THR A 624 -10.07 -18.67 -25.84
N ILE A 625 -10.25 -17.71 -26.77
CA ILE A 625 -9.17 -16.80 -27.21
C ILE A 625 -8.50 -16.15 -26.00
N ASP A 626 -9.28 -15.65 -25.05
CA ASP A 626 -8.76 -14.97 -23.86
C ASP A 626 -7.98 -15.91 -22.95
N THR A 627 -8.49 -17.12 -22.68
CA THR A 627 -7.81 -18.09 -21.80
C THR A 627 -6.50 -18.59 -22.38
N VAL A 628 -6.46 -18.92 -23.68
CA VAL A 628 -5.25 -19.39 -24.38
C VAL A 628 -4.21 -18.28 -24.40
N ARG A 629 -4.63 -17.06 -24.75
CA ARG A 629 -3.76 -15.88 -24.81
C ARG A 629 -3.19 -15.51 -23.44
N THR A 630 -4.01 -15.42 -22.40
CA THR A 630 -3.55 -15.13 -21.05
C THR A 630 -2.62 -16.23 -20.53
N SER A 631 -2.94 -17.50 -20.77
CA SER A 631 -2.08 -18.63 -20.38
C SER A 631 -0.69 -18.55 -21.01
N LEU A 632 -0.61 -18.21 -22.32
CA LEU A 632 0.68 -18.04 -23.01
C LEU A 632 1.47 -16.84 -22.48
N LEU A 633 0.83 -15.68 -22.30
CA LEU A 633 1.50 -14.48 -21.77
C LEU A 633 2.03 -14.73 -20.35
N VAL A 634 1.26 -15.45 -19.53
CA VAL A 634 1.66 -15.85 -18.18
C VAL A 634 2.87 -16.80 -18.22
N GLU A 635 2.85 -17.82 -19.09
CA GLU A 635 3.99 -18.71 -19.29
C GLU A 635 5.26 -17.94 -19.65
N MET A 636 5.14 -17.08 -20.67
CA MET A 636 6.25 -16.29 -21.20
C MET A 636 6.89 -15.45 -20.10
N LEU A 637 6.10 -14.76 -19.28
CA LEU A 637 6.60 -13.91 -18.19
C LEU A 637 7.17 -14.72 -17.01
N ILE A 638 6.52 -15.82 -16.60
CA ILE A 638 7.00 -16.65 -15.48
C ILE A 638 8.32 -17.34 -15.83
N MET A 639 8.45 -17.86 -17.05
CA MET A 639 9.69 -18.52 -17.53
C MET A 639 10.88 -17.56 -17.52
N HIS A 640 10.63 -16.24 -17.64
CA HIS A 640 11.63 -15.18 -17.54
C HIS A 640 11.66 -14.50 -16.17
N LYS A 641 11.04 -15.11 -15.16
CA LYS A 641 11.04 -14.64 -13.75
C LYS A 641 10.48 -13.23 -13.57
N LYS A 642 9.57 -12.81 -14.44
CA LYS A 642 8.90 -11.49 -14.38
C LYS A 642 7.61 -11.59 -13.56
N GLN A 643 7.31 -10.55 -12.78
CA GLN A 643 6.13 -10.49 -11.93
C GLN A 643 4.89 -10.11 -12.73
N ILE A 644 3.75 -10.70 -12.38
CA ILE A 644 2.50 -10.57 -13.13
C ILE A 644 1.40 -10.11 -12.19
N LEU A 645 0.56 -9.20 -12.68
CA LEU A 645 -0.69 -8.83 -12.04
C LEU A 645 -1.85 -9.00 -13.02
N THR A 646 -2.69 -9.99 -12.76
CA THR A 646 -3.91 -10.23 -13.54
C THR A 646 -5.08 -9.50 -12.90
N ILE A 647 -5.70 -8.59 -13.65
CA ILE A 647 -6.71 -7.67 -13.15
C ILE A 647 -8.01 -7.90 -13.89
N GLY A 648 -9.14 -7.95 -13.18
CA GLY A 648 -10.43 -7.92 -13.85
C GLY A 648 -11.62 -8.27 -12.96
N PRO A 649 -12.85 -8.04 -13.44
CA PRO A 649 -14.08 -8.28 -12.67
C PRO A 649 -14.21 -9.72 -12.15
N THR A 650 -15.03 -9.92 -11.12
CA THR A 650 -15.32 -11.27 -10.61
C THR A 650 -15.92 -12.15 -11.70
N GLY A 651 -15.46 -13.40 -11.82
CA GLY A 651 -16.01 -14.36 -12.79
C GLY A 651 -15.35 -14.34 -14.18
N THR A 652 -14.31 -13.54 -14.43
CA THR A 652 -13.59 -13.54 -15.72
C THR A 652 -12.57 -14.67 -15.90
N GLY A 653 -12.59 -15.72 -15.06
CA GLY A 653 -11.70 -16.88 -15.17
C GLY A 653 -10.25 -16.68 -14.70
N LYS A 654 -9.88 -15.50 -14.20
CA LYS A 654 -8.50 -15.14 -13.76
C LYS A 654 -7.82 -16.21 -12.90
N THR A 655 -8.39 -16.49 -11.73
CA THR A 655 -7.85 -17.44 -10.75
C THR A 655 -7.73 -18.83 -11.36
N VAL A 656 -8.75 -19.27 -12.10
CA VAL A 656 -8.82 -20.61 -12.70
C VAL A 656 -7.73 -20.78 -13.76
N VAL A 657 -7.56 -19.81 -14.66
CA VAL A 657 -6.52 -19.84 -15.71
C VAL A 657 -5.12 -19.85 -15.11
N LEU A 658 -4.87 -19.03 -14.09
CA LEU A 658 -3.56 -18.97 -13.42
C LEU A 658 -3.26 -20.26 -12.66
N MET A 659 -4.22 -20.79 -11.90
CA MET A 659 -4.05 -22.05 -11.17
C MET A 659 -3.80 -23.22 -12.12
N ASP A 660 -4.59 -23.34 -13.19
CA ASP A 660 -4.41 -24.42 -14.16
C ASP A 660 -3.04 -24.34 -14.84
N LYS A 661 -2.64 -23.13 -15.27
CA LYS A 661 -1.32 -22.92 -15.88
C LYS A 661 -0.18 -23.25 -14.92
N LEU A 662 -0.26 -22.79 -13.67
CA LEU A 662 0.78 -23.02 -12.66
C LEU A 662 0.89 -24.49 -12.23
N LEU A 663 -0.23 -25.22 -12.18
CA LEU A 663 -0.27 -26.62 -11.76
C LEU A 663 0.09 -27.60 -12.88
N LYS A 664 -0.38 -27.36 -14.10
CA LYS A 664 -0.29 -28.33 -15.21
C LYS A 664 0.60 -27.88 -16.36
N GLY A 665 0.75 -26.57 -16.55
CA GLY A 665 1.36 -26.01 -17.75
C GLY A 665 2.75 -25.39 -17.56
N MET A 666 3.35 -25.50 -16.37
CA MET A 666 4.72 -25.04 -16.09
C MET A 666 5.69 -26.22 -15.95
N PRO A 667 6.99 -26.04 -16.24
CA PRO A 667 7.99 -27.07 -15.99
C PRO A 667 8.07 -27.48 -14.51
N PRO A 668 8.44 -28.74 -14.21
CA PRO A 668 8.43 -29.27 -12.83
C PRO A 668 9.44 -28.60 -11.89
N GLU A 669 10.37 -27.80 -12.42
CA GLU A 669 11.26 -26.94 -11.65
C GLU A 669 10.51 -25.80 -10.96
N TYR A 670 9.40 -25.34 -11.53
CA TYR A 670 8.56 -24.26 -10.98
C TYR A 670 7.54 -24.85 -10.01
N VAL A 671 7.65 -24.49 -8.74
CA VAL A 671 6.79 -24.99 -7.66
C VAL A 671 5.79 -23.91 -7.26
N PRO A 672 4.49 -24.09 -7.58
CA PRO A 672 3.48 -23.09 -7.23
C PRO A 672 3.06 -23.19 -5.75
N ASN A 673 2.90 -22.03 -5.12
CA ASN A 673 2.38 -21.88 -3.76
C ASN A 673 1.22 -20.90 -3.79
N PHE A 674 0.03 -21.34 -3.35
CA PHE A 674 -1.19 -20.55 -3.43
C PHE A 674 -1.48 -19.88 -2.09
N LEU A 675 -1.68 -18.56 -2.11
CA LEU A 675 -2.01 -17.71 -0.97
C LEU A 675 -3.30 -16.95 -1.30
N MET A 676 -4.24 -16.93 -0.35
CA MET A 676 -5.52 -16.23 -0.50
C MET A 676 -5.54 -15.07 0.47
N PHE A 677 -5.63 -13.84 -0.03
CA PHE A 677 -5.74 -12.67 0.83
C PHE A 677 -7.20 -12.44 1.23
N SER A 678 -7.36 -11.98 2.46
CA SER A 678 -8.64 -11.63 3.07
C SER A 678 -8.52 -10.28 3.76
N ALA A 679 -9.65 -9.71 4.17
CA ALA A 679 -9.67 -8.46 4.93
C ALA A 679 -8.83 -8.51 6.22
N LYS A 680 -8.60 -9.69 6.81
CA LYS A 680 -7.84 -9.86 8.06
C LYS A 680 -6.40 -10.38 7.86
N THR A 681 -5.95 -10.55 6.63
CA THR A 681 -4.57 -11.01 6.36
C THR A 681 -3.58 -9.96 6.85
N SER A 682 -2.64 -10.36 7.73
CA SER A 682 -1.62 -9.47 8.30
C SER A 682 -0.24 -9.70 7.69
N ALA A 683 0.66 -8.71 7.79
CA ALA A 683 2.03 -8.84 7.29
C ALA A 683 2.77 -10.02 7.93
N ASN A 684 2.57 -10.20 9.24
CA ASN A 684 3.10 -11.34 10.01
C ASN A 684 2.68 -12.69 9.40
N GLN A 685 1.38 -12.88 9.15
CA GLN A 685 0.85 -14.10 8.55
C GLN A 685 1.43 -14.33 7.14
N THR A 686 1.49 -13.29 6.32
CA THR A 686 2.08 -13.37 4.97
C THR A 686 3.55 -13.79 5.03
N GLN A 687 4.33 -13.19 5.94
CA GLN A 687 5.74 -13.54 6.13
C GLN A 687 5.88 -15.00 6.59
N ASP A 688 5.09 -15.45 7.56
CA ASP A 688 5.14 -16.84 8.08
C ASP A 688 4.78 -17.86 7.00
N LEU A 689 3.77 -17.56 6.16
CA LEU A 689 3.35 -18.44 5.06
C LEU A 689 4.43 -18.57 3.97
N ILE A 690 5.14 -17.48 3.66
CA ILE A 690 6.22 -17.49 2.66
C ILE A 690 7.48 -18.14 3.24
N ASP A 691 7.92 -17.70 4.41
CA ASP A 691 9.11 -18.24 5.08
C ASP A 691 8.95 -19.75 5.37
N GLY A 692 7.73 -20.22 5.69
CA GLY A 692 7.43 -21.64 5.90
C GLY A 692 7.54 -22.53 4.65
N LYS A 693 7.68 -21.94 3.45
CA LYS A 693 7.90 -22.66 2.19
C LYS A 693 9.35 -22.61 1.72
N LEU A 694 10.23 -21.93 2.45
CA LEU A 694 11.62 -21.71 2.07
C LEU A 694 12.57 -22.35 3.08
N ASP A 695 13.64 -22.94 2.57
CA ASP A 695 14.71 -23.52 3.37
C ASP A 695 15.88 -22.56 3.50
N LYS A 696 16.60 -22.66 4.62
CA LYS A 696 17.83 -21.90 4.83
C LYS A 696 18.96 -22.47 3.98
N ARG A 697 19.37 -21.75 2.94
CA ARG A 697 20.50 -22.15 2.07
C ARG A 697 21.85 -21.78 2.70
N ARG A 698 21.97 -20.58 3.28
CA ARG A 698 23.14 -20.12 4.06
C ARG A 698 22.71 -19.05 5.06
N LYS A 699 23.64 -18.52 5.88
CA LYS A 699 23.32 -17.46 6.86
C LYS A 699 22.68 -16.27 6.14
N GLY A 700 21.45 -15.93 6.53
CA GLY A 700 20.69 -14.81 5.96
C GLY A 700 20.10 -15.04 4.57
N VAL A 701 20.28 -16.21 3.94
CA VAL A 701 19.74 -16.47 2.58
C VAL A 701 18.83 -17.69 2.59
N PHE A 702 17.60 -17.48 2.13
CA PHE A 702 16.53 -18.47 2.09
C PHE A 702 16.07 -18.69 0.65
N ALA A 703 15.75 -19.93 0.32
CA ALA A 703 15.39 -20.34 -1.03
C ALA A 703 14.53 -21.62 -0.98
N PRO A 704 13.78 -21.94 -2.03
CA PRO A 704 13.24 -23.30 -2.19
C PRO A 704 14.37 -24.36 -2.27
N PRO A 705 14.01 -25.65 -2.18
CA PRO A 705 14.92 -26.76 -2.41
C PRO A 705 15.79 -26.58 -3.67
N LEU A 706 17.03 -27.06 -3.64
CA LEU A 706 17.99 -26.89 -4.73
C LEU A 706 17.40 -27.39 -6.07
N GLY A 707 17.55 -26.57 -7.12
CA GLY A 707 17.01 -26.87 -8.45
C GLY A 707 15.51 -26.55 -8.63
N LYS A 708 14.81 -26.08 -7.59
CA LYS A 708 13.44 -25.61 -7.66
C LYS A 708 13.37 -24.08 -7.66
N TYR A 709 12.28 -23.56 -8.21
CA TYR A 709 11.95 -22.14 -8.25
C TYR A 709 10.52 -21.94 -7.73
N ALA A 710 10.34 -21.18 -6.65
CA ALA A 710 9.03 -21.04 -6.02
C ALA A 710 8.23 -19.91 -6.67
N VAL A 711 7.00 -20.19 -7.07
CA VAL A 711 6.06 -19.18 -7.61
C VAL A 711 4.94 -18.99 -6.61
N PHE A 712 4.91 -17.85 -5.92
CA PHE A 712 3.83 -17.52 -4.99
C PHE A 712 2.69 -16.83 -5.75
N PHE A 713 1.58 -17.56 -5.91
CA PHE A 713 0.34 -17.00 -6.42
C PHE A 713 -0.47 -16.41 -5.27
N ILE A 714 -0.74 -15.10 -5.31
CA ILE A 714 -1.59 -14.41 -4.35
C ILE A 714 -2.86 -13.96 -5.06
N ASP A 715 -3.99 -14.57 -4.70
CA ASP A 715 -5.30 -14.12 -5.16
C ASP A 715 -5.87 -13.04 -4.24
N ASP A 716 -6.77 -12.24 -4.79
CA ASP A 716 -7.44 -11.15 -4.09
C ASP A 716 -6.44 -10.19 -3.39
N LEU A 717 -5.37 -9.83 -4.11
CA LEU A 717 -4.26 -8.99 -3.59
C LEU A 717 -4.77 -7.72 -2.87
N ASN A 718 -5.87 -7.15 -3.32
CA ASN A 718 -6.43 -5.90 -2.79
C ASN A 718 -7.54 -6.05 -1.74
N MET A 719 -7.69 -7.25 -1.17
CA MET A 719 -8.59 -7.50 -0.05
C MET A 719 -8.09 -7.08 1.34
N PRO A 720 -6.78 -7.08 1.68
CA PRO A 720 -6.34 -6.72 3.03
C PRO A 720 -6.86 -5.35 3.45
N SER A 721 -7.36 -5.23 4.68
CA SER A 721 -7.90 -3.97 5.19
C SER A 721 -6.84 -2.88 5.25
N LEU A 722 -7.25 -1.66 4.94
CA LEU A 722 -6.45 -0.48 5.19
C LEU A 722 -6.28 -0.28 6.70
N GLU A 723 -5.07 0.06 7.14
CA GLU A 723 -4.90 0.62 8.48
C GLU A 723 -5.46 2.06 8.55
N THR A 724 -5.43 2.68 9.73
CA THR A 724 -5.96 4.02 10.00
C THR A 724 -5.56 5.09 8.98
N TYR A 725 -4.35 5.01 8.42
CA TYR A 725 -3.81 5.98 7.46
C TYR A 725 -3.68 5.45 6.02
N GLY A 726 -4.35 4.35 5.70
CA GLY A 726 -4.49 3.88 4.31
C GLY A 726 -3.38 2.96 3.81
N ALA A 727 -2.37 2.60 4.60
CA ALA A 727 -1.42 1.57 4.19
C ALA A 727 -2.02 0.16 4.33
N GLN A 728 -1.43 -0.81 3.61
CA GLN A 728 -1.77 -2.22 3.74
C GLN A 728 -0.49 -2.99 4.10
N PRO A 729 -0.23 -3.32 5.38
CA PRO A 729 1.02 -3.93 5.81
C PRO A 729 1.46 -5.19 5.03
N PRO A 730 0.56 -6.14 4.65
CA PRO A 730 0.96 -7.28 3.81
C PRO A 730 1.51 -6.87 2.45
N ILE A 731 0.98 -5.80 1.86
CA ILE A 731 1.37 -5.27 0.55
C ILE A 731 2.73 -4.57 0.66
N GLU A 732 2.96 -3.84 1.73
CA GLU A 732 4.23 -3.19 2.04
C GLU A 732 5.36 -4.20 2.30
N LEU A 733 5.06 -5.35 2.92
CA LEU A 733 6.00 -6.46 3.05
C LEU A 733 6.41 -7.04 1.69
N LEU A 734 5.42 -7.34 0.83
CA LEU A 734 5.70 -7.85 -0.53
C LEU A 734 6.53 -6.84 -1.33
N ARG A 735 6.20 -5.54 -1.21
CA ARG A 735 6.97 -4.46 -1.84
C ARG A 735 8.42 -4.42 -1.36
N GLN A 736 8.65 -4.60 -0.05
CA GLN A 736 10.02 -4.64 0.47
C GLN A 736 10.85 -5.74 -0.21
N TRP A 737 10.26 -6.91 -0.46
CA TRP A 737 10.95 -7.94 -1.25
C TRP A 737 11.16 -7.54 -2.70
N MET A 738 10.18 -6.90 -3.35
CA MET A 738 10.33 -6.44 -4.74
C MET A 738 11.48 -5.46 -4.94
N ASP A 739 11.72 -4.59 -3.95
CA ASP A 739 12.75 -3.57 -4.00
C ASP A 739 14.12 -4.07 -3.50
N HIS A 740 14.13 -4.91 -2.45
CA HIS A 740 15.35 -5.28 -1.69
C HIS A 740 15.65 -6.78 -1.66
N SER A 741 14.87 -7.60 -2.36
CA SER A 741 14.99 -9.07 -2.42
C SER A 741 14.96 -9.76 -1.06
N GLY A 742 14.29 -9.18 -0.06
CA GLY A 742 14.28 -9.71 1.30
C GLY A 742 13.54 -8.84 2.32
N TRP A 743 13.51 -9.31 3.56
CA TRP A 743 12.95 -8.59 4.71
C TRP A 743 13.64 -8.99 6.03
N TYR A 744 13.43 -8.20 7.08
CA TYR A 744 14.02 -8.49 8.39
C TYR A 744 13.34 -9.67 9.08
N ASP A 745 14.14 -10.43 9.81
CA ASP A 745 13.68 -11.50 10.69
C ASP A 745 13.07 -10.91 11.97
N ARG A 746 11.88 -11.38 12.34
CA ARG A 746 11.16 -10.97 13.55
C ARG A 746 11.64 -11.70 14.82
N LYS A 747 12.32 -12.83 14.69
CA LYS A 747 12.88 -13.63 15.80
C LYS A 747 14.37 -13.35 15.99
N ALA A 748 15.14 -13.38 14.90
CA ALA A 748 16.54 -12.99 14.89
C ALA A 748 16.66 -11.48 14.58
N ILE A 749 16.24 -10.65 15.55
CA ILE A 749 16.10 -9.20 15.38
C ILE A 749 17.38 -8.57 14.81
N GLY A 750 17.23 -7.76 13.76
CA GLY A 750 18.33 -7.10 13.05
C GLY A 750 18.96 -7.92 11.92
N LEU A 751 18.61 -9.19 11.74
CA LEU A 751 19.05 -9.99 10.59
C LEU A 751 18.15 -9.73 9.37
N PHE A 752 18.72 -9.21 8.28
CA PHE A 752 18.05 -9.16 6.99
C PHE A 752 18.09 -10.53 6.30
N ARG A 753 16.93 -11.08 5.93
CA ARG A 753 16.79 -12.33 5.16
C ARG A 753 16.64 -12.01 3.68
N THR A 754 17.62 -12.40 2.88
CA THR A 754 17.54 -12.38 1.42
C THR A 754 16.81 -13.63 0.93
N LEU A 755 15.73 -13.45 0.16
CA LEU A 755 14.98 -14.55 -0.44
C LEU A 755 15.32 -14.64 -1.93
N VAL A 756 15.82 -15.79 -2.36
CA VAL A 756 16.26 -16.03 -3.74
C VAL A 756 15.47 -17.18 -4.38
N ASP A 757 15.45 -17.22 -5.71
CA ASP A 757 14.75 -18.23 -6.50
C ASP A 757 13.23 -18.25 -6.28
N ILE A 758 12.62 -17.07 -6.07
CA ILE A 758 11.18 -16.90 -5.92
C ILE A 758 10.63 -15.83 -6.87
N SER A 759 9.38 -15.97 -7.30
CA SER A 759 8.60 -14.90 -7.95
C SER A 759 7.17 -14.86 -7.42
N PHE A 760 6.48 -13.78 -7.76
CA PHE A 760 5.08 -13.59 -7.40
C PHE A 760 4.21 -13.44 -8.65
N VAL A 761 3.03 -14.04 -8.57
CA VAL A 761 1.92 -13.88 -9.51
C VAL A 761 0.73 -13.40 -8.71
N PHE A 762 0.13 -12.29 -9.14
CA PHE A 762 -0.96 -11.66 -8.42
C PHE A 762 -2.25 -11.71 -9.24
N ALA A 763 -3.37 -11.87 -8.56
CA ALA A 763 -4.69 -11.63 -9.13
C ALA A 763 -5.50 -10.69 -8.22
N MET A 764 -6.28 -9.80 -8.83
CA MET A 764 -7.21 -8.95 -8.08
C MET A 764 -8.41 -8.48 -8.92
N GLY A 765 -9.49 -8.13 -8.23
CA GLY A 765 -10.59 -7.36 -8.82
C GLY A 765 -10.26 -5.87 -8.90
N PRO A 766 -10.96 -5.09 -9.75
CA PRO A 766 -10.85 -3.64 -9.71
C PRO A 766 -11.24 -3.09 -8.31
N PRO A 767 -10.63 -1.99 -7.85
CA PRO A 767 -11.01 -1.34 -6.59
C PRO A 767 -12.51 -0.98 -6.55
N GLY A 768 -13.13 -1.11 -5.38
CA GLY A 768 -14.56 -0.91 -5.17
C GLY A 768 -15.27 -2.14 -4.56
N GLY A 769 -16.48 -1.95 -4.03
CA GLY A 769 -17.29 -3.05 -3.47
C GLY A 769 -16.62 -3.83 -2.33
N GLY A 770 -15.79 -3.16 -1.51
CA GLY A 770 -15.01 -3.76 -0.42
C GLY A 770 -13.54 -4.04 -0.76
N ARG A 771 -13.12 -3.86 -2.02
CA ARG A 771 -11.73 -3.98 -2.46
C ARG A 771 -11.02 -2.63 -2.43
N ASN A 772 -9.79 -2.62 -1.94
CA ASN A 772 -9.01 -1.39 -1.74
C ASN A 772 -8.14 -1.06 -2.98
N PRO A 773 -7.74 0.21 -3.17
CA PRO A 773 -6.69 0.55 -4.14
C PRO A 773 -5.32 0.08 -3.63
N ILE A 774 -4.47 -0.44 -4.52
CA ILE A 774 -3.10 -0.84 -4.19
C ILE A 774 -2.14 0.30 -4.50
N THR A 775 -1.12 0.48 -3.66
CA THR A 775 -0.05 1.46 -3.89
C THR A 775 0.66 1.27 -5.23
N ALA A 776 0.80 2.35 -6.00
CA ALA A 776 1.55 2.37 -7.25
C ALA A 776 3.00 1.88 -7.08
N ARG A 777 3.56 1.98 -5.86
CA ARG A 777 4.92 1.52 -5.54
C ARG A 777 5.09 0.00 -5.59
N LEU A 778 4.05 -0.78 -5.32
CA LEU A 778 4.06 -2.23 -5.58
C LEU A 778 3.75 -2.49 -7.05
N LEU A 779 2.73 -1.81 -7.58
CA LEU A 779 2.23 -2.07 -8.93
C LEU A 779 3.28 -1.81 -10.03
N ARG A 780 4.23 -0.90 -9.82
CA ARG A 780 5.34 -0.63 -10.76
C ARG A 780 6.24 -1.83 -11.07
N HIS A 781 6.18 -2.89 -10.26
CA HIS A 781 6.97 -4.10 -10.46
C HIS A 781 6.23 -5.13 -11.32
N CYS A 782 4.93 -4.95 -11.54
CA CYS A 782 4.07 -5.96 -12.14
C CYS A 782 3.74 -5.63 -13.59
N ASN A 783 3.79 -6.65 -14.45
CA ASN A 783 3.23 -6.59 -15.80
C ASN A 783 1.72 -6.80 -15.71
N TYR A 784 0.93 -5.86 -16.23
CA TYR A 784 -0.52 -5.88 -16.12
C TYR A 784 -1.11 -6.78 -17.21
N LEU A 785 -1.93 -7.76 -16.81
CA LEU A 785 -2.72 -8.58 -17.71
C LEU A 785 -4.20 -8.40 -17.39
N CYS A 786 -4.89 -7.53 -18.12
CA CYS A 786 -6.31 -7.29 -17.90
C CYS A 786 -7.19 -8.39 -18.51
N CYS A 787 -7.95 -9.06 -17.65
CA CYS A 787 -9.03 -9.98 -18.00
C CYS A 787 -10.37 -9.24 -17.97
N ASN A 788 -10.68 -8.60 -19.09
CA ASN A 788 -11.91 -7.84 -19.29
C ASN A 788 -13.14 -8.75 -19.22
N GLU A 789 -14.33 -8.14 -19.23
CA GLU A 789 -15.58 -8.89 -19.29
C GLU A 789 -15.62 -9.76 -20.55
N MET A 790 -16.07 -11.01 -20.38
CA MET A 790 -16.13 -11.97 -21.48
C MET A 790 -17.16 -11.53 -22.53
N GLU A 791 -16.73 -11.51 -23.78
CA GLU A 791 -17.60 -11.22 -24.92
C GLU A 791 -18.66 -12.32 -25.12
N LEU A 792 -19.76 -11.96 -25.78
CA LEU A 792 -20.91 -12.84 -26.03
C LEU A 792 -20.50 -14.13 -26.74
N GLU A 793 -19.59 -14.04 -27.72
CA GLU A 793 -19.08 -15.20 -28.46
C GLU A 793 -18.34 -16.18 -27.54
N SER A 794 -17.48 -15.67 -26.64
CA SER A 794 -16.78 -16.47 -25.63
C SER A 794 -17.76 -17.14 -24.67
N LYS A 795 -18.76 -16.40 -24.14
CA LYS A 795 -19.82 -16.97 -23.27
C LYS A 795 -20.55 -18.11 -24.00
N SER A 796 -21.01 -17.85 -25.22
CA SER A 796 -21.76 -18.80 -26.04
C SER A 796 -20.95 -20.06 -26.32
N ARG A 797 -19.67 -19.92 -26.68
CA ARG A 797 -18.77 -21.06 -26.91
C ARG A 797 -18.60 -21.92 -25.66
N ILE A 798 -18.29 -21.30 -24.50
CA ILE A 798 -18.06 -22.03 -23.24
C ILE A 798 -19.30 -22.88 -22.92
N PHE A 799 -20.46 -22.25 -22.81
CA PHE A 799 -21.66 -22.93 -22.34
C PHE A 799 -22.27 -23.86 -23.40
N SER A 800 -22.17 -23.54 -24.69
CA SER A 800 -22.59 -24.47 -25.76
C SER A 800 -21.72 -25.72 -25.79
N THR A 801 -20.43 -25.62 -25.52
CA THR A 801 -19.55 -26.80 -25.47
C THR A 801 -19.90 -27.69 -24.27
N ILE A 802 -20.18 -27.09 -23.12
CA ILE A 802 -20.58 -27.82 -21.90
C ILE A 802 -21.93 -28.51 -22.07
N VAL A 803 -22.95 -27.77 -22.53
CA VAL A 803 -24.31 -28.29 -22.67
C VAL A 803 -24.39 -29.30 -23.81
N SER A 804 -23.69 -29.09 -24.92
CA SER A 804 -23.69 -30.06 -26.03
C SER A 804 -22.97 -31.37 -25.65
N GLY A 805 -21.89 -31.30 -24.86
CA GLY A 805 -21.22 -32.48 -24.31
C GLY A 805 -22.16 -33.29 -23.41
N TRP A 806 -22.89 -32.61 -22.51
CA TRP A 806 -23.90 -33.25 -21.66
C TRP A 806 -25.07 -33.83 -22.47
N LEU A 807 -25.63 -33.10 -23.43
CA LEU A 807 -26.74 -33.57 -24.27
C LEU A 807 -26.34 -34.60 -25.33
N SER A 808 -25.06 -34.97 -25.44
CA SER A 808 -24.60 -35.93 -26.46
C SER A 808 -25.35 -37.28 -26.48
N PRO A 809 -25.80 -37.86 -25.34
CA PRO A 809 -26.61 -39.09 -25.31
C PRO A 809 -28.11 -38.87 -25.59
N ALA A 810 -28.58 -37.62 -25.67
CA ALA A 810 -29.99 -37.30 -25.87
C ALA A 810 -30.44 -37.47 -27.33
N PRO A 811 -31.75 -37.66 -27.57
CA PRO A 811 -32.35 -37.56 -28.90
C PRO A 811 -31.99 -36.28 -29.67
N GLU A 812 -31.94 -36.36 -31.00
CA GLU A 812 -31.52 -35.25 -31.89
C GLU A 812 -32.39 -33.99 -31.74
N ASP A 813 -33.70 -34.17 -31.60
CA ASP A 813 -34.66 -33.08 -31.42
C ASP A 813 -34.47 -32.32 -30.09
N ILE A 814 -33.90 -32.97 -29.07
CA ILE A 814 -33.50 -32.35 -27.80
C ILE A 814 -32.13 -31.66 -27.94
N ARG A 815 -31.19 -32.27 -28.67
CA ARG A 815 -29.86 -31.70 -28.93
C ARG A 815 -29.93 -30.38 -29.71
N ASP A 816 -30.87 -30.26 -30.64
CA ASP A 816 -31.09 -29.04 -31.43
C ASP A 816 -31.45 -27.81 -30.57
N LEU A 817 -32.02 -28.03 -29.37
CA LEU A 817 -32.37 -26.95 -28.44
C LEU A 817 -31.15 -26.33 -27.74
N CYS A 818 -29.97 -26.97 -27.79
CA CYS A 818 -28.77 -26.53 -27.08
C CYS A 818 -28.41 -25.06 -27.36
N LYS A 819 -28.40 -24.66 -28.63
CA LYS A 819 -28.03 -23.29 -29.02
C LYS A 819 -29.06 -22.26 -28.53
N GLY A 820 -30.34 -22.57 -28.67
CA GLY A 820 -31.44 -21.73 -28.17
C GLY A 820 -31.32 -21.56 -26.66
N LEU A 821 -31.22 -22.67 -25.93
CA LEU A 821 -31.10 -22.70 -24.47
C LEU A 821 -29.95 -21.83 -23.94
N VAL A 822 -28.76 -21.95 -24.55
CA VAL A 822 -27.59 -21.17 -24.15
C VAL A 822 -27.79 -19.68 -24.45
N SER A 823 -28.30 -19.33 -25.64
CA SER A 823 -28.60 -17.93 -26.00
C SER A 823 -29.62 -17.31 -25.03
N SER A 824 -30.74 -18.00 -24.80
CA SER A 824 -31.81 -17.55 -23.91
C SER A 824 -31.31 -17.31 -22.49
N THR A 825 -30.42 -18.17 -21.98
CA THR A 825 -29.85 -18.04 -20.62
C THR A 825 -28.84 -16.89 -20.54
N ILE A 826 -28.02 -16.67 -21.57
CA ILE A 826 -27.10 -15.54 -21.61
C ILE A 826 -27.87 -14.22 -21.67
N GLU A 827 -28.89 -14.12 -22.52
CA GLU A 827 -29.76 -12.95 -22.62
C GLU A 827 -30.49 -12.68 -21.30
N LEU A 828 -30.98 -13.74 -20.63
CA LEU A 828 -31.59 -13.64 -19.31
C LEU A 828 -30.61 -13.03 -18.29
N TYR A 829 -29.38 -13.54 -18.26
CA TYR A 829 -28.33 -13.02 -17.38
C TYR A 829 -27.98 -11.55 -17.69
N ASP A 830 -27.85 -11.18 -18.96
CA ASP A 830 -27.56 -9.81 -19.38
C ASP A 830 -28.73 -8.85 -19.06
N LEU A 831 -30.00 -9.28 -19.16
CA LEU A 831 -31.15 -8.49 -18.70
C LEU A 831 -31.19 -8.31 -17.18
N ILE A 832 -30.92 -9.36 -16.40
CA ILE A 832 -30.90 -9.29 -14.94
C ILE A 832 -29.82 -8.33 -14.45
N THR A 833 -28.61 -8.45 -15.00
CA THR A 833 -27.47 -7.61 -14.59
C THR A 833 -27.67 -6.14 -14.95
N THR A 834 -28.45 -5.83 -15.99
CA THR A 834 -28.75 -4.45 -16.41
C THR A 834 -29.95 -3.85 -15.68
N GLN A 835 -31.01 -4.63 -15.41
CA GLN A 835 -32.25 -4.11 -14.81
C GLN A 835 -32.31 -4.25 -13.28
N LEU A 836 -31.67 -5.27 -12.70
CA LEU A 836 -31.68 -5.55 -11.26
C LEU A 836 -30.36 -5.18 -10.59
N LEU A 837 -30.02 -3.89 -10.64
CA LEU A 837 -28.80 -3.37 -10.02
C LEU A 837 -28.86 -3.39 -8.49
N PRO A 838 -27.71 -3.60 -7.81
CA PRO A 838 -27.65 -3.58 -6.35
C PRO A 838 -27.95 -2.18 -5.82
N THR A 839 -28.91 -2.08 -4.90
CA THR A 839 -29.25 -0.84 -4.17
C THR A 839 -29.00 -1.06 -2.68
N PRO A 840 -28.92 -0.01 -1.83
CA PRO A 840 -28.77 -0.20 -0.38
C PRO A 840 -29.82 -1.12 0.25
N ALA A 841 -31.06 -1.11 -0.26
CA ALA A 841 -32.14 -2.00 0.18
C ALA A 841 -32.01 -3.44 -0.37
N LYS A 842 -31.37 -3.60 -1.53
CA LYS A 842 -31.20 -4.88 -2.26
C LYS A 842 -29.73 -5.13 -2.58
N SER A 843 -28.84 -4.96 -1.59
CA SER A 843 -27.38 -4.98 -1.79
C SER A 843 -26.85 -6.34 -2.26
N HIS A 844 -27.60 -7.40 -1.98
CA HIS A 844 -27.30 -8.77 -2.39
C HIS A 844 -27.64 -9.05 -3.86
N TYR A 845 -28.31 -8.14 -4.59
CA TYR A 845 -28.61 -8.30 -6.03
C TYR A 845 -27.35 -8.10 -6.89
N THR A 846 -26.40 -9.02 -6.74
CA THR A 846 -25.08 -8.97 -7.35
C THR A 846 -24.89 -10.22 -8.19
N PHE A 847 -25.21 -10.11 -9.48
CA PHE A 847 -25.11 -11.24 -10.41
C PHE A 847 -23.80 -11.17 -11.18
N ASN A 848 -23.12 -12.31 -11.32
CA ASN A 848 -21.86 -12.41 -12.08
C ASN A 848 -21.84 -13.71 -12.91
N LEU A 849 -20.79 -13.90 -13.71
CA LEU A 849 -20.69 -15.05 -14.62
C LEU A 849 -20.76 -16.41 -13.90
N ARG A 850 -20.41 -16.48 -12.61
CA ARG A 850 -20.56 -17.72 -11.82
C ARG A 850 -22.04 -18.07 -11.62
N ASP A 851 -22.93 -17.08 -11.54
CA ASP A 851 -24.37 -17.33 -11.44
C ASP A 851 -24.89 -17.93 -12.74
N LEU A 852 -24.51 -17.38 -13.89
CA LEU A 852 -24.81 -17.98 -15.19
C LEU A 852 -24.29 -19.44 -15.28
N SER A 853 -23.05 -19.67 -14.85
CA SER A 853 -22.46 -21.02 -14.80
C SER A 853 -23.22 -21.98 -13.86
N LYS A 854 -23.78 -21.50 -12.73
CA LYS A 854 -24.54 -22.32 -11.79
C LYS A 854 -25.88 -22.81 -12.34
N VAL A 855 -26.47 -22.13 -13.33
CA VAL A 855 -27.69 -22.61 -14.01
C VAL A 855 -27.36 -23.91 -14.74
N PHE A 856 -26.35 -23.89 -15.59
CA PHE A 856 -25.90 -25.07 -16.32
C PHE A 856 -25.38 -26.17 -15.38
N GLN A 857 -24.61 -25.82 -14.33
CA GLN A 857 -24.19 -26.77 -13.30
C GLN A 857 -25.38 -27.50 -12.66
N GLY A 858 -26.46 -26.77 -12.41
CA GLY A 858 -27.70 -27.34 -11.87
C GLY A 858 -28.36 -28.30 -12.85
N MET A 859 -28.46 -27.92 -14.12
CA MET A 859 -29.04 -28.78 -15.15
C MET A 859 -28.27 -30.09 -15.31
N LEU A 860 -26.93 -30.01 -15.27
CA LEU A 860 -26.04 -31.17 -15.38
C LEU A 860 -26.15 -32.17 -14.19
N MET A 861 -26.88 -31.83 -13.12
CA MET A 861 -27.15 -32.78 -12.02
C MET A 861 -28.17 -33.85 -12.40
N MET A 862 -29.01 -33.60 -13.42
CA MET A 862 -29.97 -34.56 -13.94
C MET A 862 -29.31 -35.48 -14.97
N GLU A 863 -29.59 -36.77 -14.90
CA GLU A 863 -29.14 -37.71 -15.91
C GLU A 863 -29.85 -37.48 -17.24
N VAL A 864 -29.08 -37.40 -18.32
CA VAL A 864 -29.59 -37.07 -19.66
C VAL A 864 -30.62 -38.10 -20.15
N THR A 865 -30.44 -39.37 -19.75
CA THR A 865 -31.35 -40.48 -20.09
C THR A 865 -32.75 -40.32 -19.50
N LYS A 866 -32.93 -39.45 -18.51
CA LYS A 866 -34.22 -39.10 -17.91
C LYS A 866 -34.91 -37.92 -18.60
N ILE A 867 -34.26 -37.28 -19.57
CA ILE A 867 -34.85 -36.21 -20.37
C ILE A 867 -35.47 -36.85 -21.61
N ASP A 868 -36.77 -37.11 -21.54
CA ASP A 868 -37.56 -37.81 -22.56
C ASP A 868 -38.25 -36.88 -23.57
N SER A 869 -38.31 -35.59 -23.26
CA SER A 869 -39.12 -34.60 -23.97
C SER A 869 -38.51 -33.20 -23.90
N LYS A 870 -38.90 -32.34 -24.84
CA LYS A 870 -38.47 -30.92 -24.88
C LYS A 870 -39.01 -30.16 -23.67
N GLU A 871 -40.22 -30.52 -23.26
CA GLU A 871 -40.95 -29.99 -22.11
C GLU A 871 -40.19 -30.29 -20.81
N MET A 872 -39.67 -31.51 -20.62
CA MET A 872 -38.86 -31.85 -19.44
C MET A 872 -37.56 -31.04 -19.39
N LEU A 873 -36.86 -30.87 -20.53
CA LEU A 873 -35.64 -30.07 -20.58
C LEU A 873 -35.89 -28.60 -20.21
N LEU A 874 -36.95 -28.00 -20.78
CA LEU A 874 -37.31 -26.61 -20.47
C LEU A 874 -37.85 -26.43 -19.04
N ARG A 875 -38.51 -27.45 -18.48
CA ARG A 875 -38.94 -27.47 -17.08
C ARG A 875 -37.73 -27.45 -16.14
N LEU A 876 -36.70 -28.25 -16.43
CA LEU A 876 -35.44 -28.24 -15.69
C LEU A 876 -34.74 -26.88 -15.80
N TRP A 877 -34.65 -26.33 -17.01
CA TRP A 877 -34.07 -25.00 -17.25
C TRP A 877 -34.79 -23.88 -16.47
N PHE A 878 -36.13 -23.90 -16.49
CA PHE A 878 -36.95 -22.96 -15.72
C PHE A 878 -36.65 -23.08 -14.22
N HIS A 879 -36.64 -24.31 -13.69
CA HIS A 879 -36.35 -24.56 -12.28
C HIS A 879 -34.97 -24.04 -11.87
N GLU A 880 -33.92 -24.41 -12.60
CA GLU A 880 -32.55 -24.01 -12.28
C GLU A 880 -32.33 -22.50 -12.42
N SER A 881 -32.97 -21.87 -13.41
CA SER A 881 -32.98 -20.41 -13.54
C SER A 881 -33.62 -19.73 -12.32
N CYS A 882 -34.73 -20.27 -11.81
CA CYS A 882 -35.33 -19.79 -10.56
C CYS A 882 -34.43 -20.01 -9.34
N ARG A 883 -33.80 -21.19 -9.20
CA ARG A 883 -32.92 -21.49 -8.05
C ARG A 883 -31.70 -20.57 -7.99
N VAL A 884 -31.18 -20.15 -9.14
CA VAL A 884 -29.99 -19.29 -9.21
C VAL A 884 -30.35 -17.80 -9.08
N PHE A 885 -31.34 -17.35 -9.84
CA PHE A 885 -31.67 -15.92 -9.94
C PHE A 885 -32.83 -15.51 -9.03
N GLN A 886 -33.97 -16.21 -9.12
CA GLN A 886 -35.20 -15.83 -8.41
C GLN A 886 -35.09 -15.95 -6.89
N ASP A 887 -34.36 -16.94 -6.38
CA ASP A 887 -34.17 -17.15 -4.93
C ASP A 887 -33.45 -15.99 -4.24
N ARG A 888 -32.75 -15.14 -5.01
CA ARG A 888 -32.10 -13.92 -4.50
C ARG A 888 -33.06 -12.73 -4.43
N LEU A 889 -34.22 -12.80 -5.08
CA LEU A 889 -35.16 -11.70 -5.20
C LEU A 889 -36.07 -11.62 -3.96
N VAL A 890 -36.25 -10.41 -3.42
CA VAL A 890 -37.00 -10.17 -2.18
C VAL A 890 -38.40 -9.62 -2.41
N SER A 891 -38.62 -8.78 -3.44
CA SER A 891 -39.95 -8.23 -3.74
C SER A 891 -40.75 -9.16 -4.64
N LYS A 892 -42.07 -9.20 -4.41
CA LYS A 892 -43.00 -9.95 -5.25
C LYS A 892 -42.96 -9.45 -6.71
N GLU A 893 -42.90 -8.13 -6.90
CA GLU A 893 -42.78 -7.50 -8.21
C GLU A 893 -41.58 -8.02 -9.03
N ASP A 894 -40.40 -8.14 -8.41
CA ASP A 894 -39.19 -8.64 -9.08
C ASP A 894 -39.33 -10.12 -9.44
N ARG A 895 -39.96 -10.91 -8.55
CA ARG A 895 -40.20 -12.35 -8.76
C ARG A 895 -41.21 -12.60 -9.88
N ASP A 896 -42.27 -11.79 -9.94
CA ASP A 896 -43.31 -11.86 -10.96
C ASP A 896 -42.73 -11.42 -12.32
N TRP A 897 -41.96 -10.33 -12.36
CA TRP A 897 -41.22 -9.89 -13.54
C TRP A 897 -40.30 -10.99 -14.08
N PHE A 898 -39.50 -11.61 -13.21
CA PHE A 898 -38.57 -12.68 -13.60
C PHE A 898 -39.30 -13.93 -14.13
N SER A 899 -40.41 -14.32 -13.48
CA SER A 899 -41.21 -15.46 -13.91
C SER A 899 -41.84 -15.21 -15.29
N ASN A 900 -42.42 -14.02 -15.49
CA ASN A 900 -43.00 -13.61 -16.77
C ASN A 900 -41.95 -13.57 -17.89
N LEU A 901 -40.72 -13.15 -17.57
CA LEU A 901 -39.61 -13.14 -18.52
C LEU A 901 -39.24 -14.55 -19.00
N LEU A 902 -39.14 -15.52 -18.08
CA LEU A 902 -38.89 -16.93 -18.42
C LEU A 902 -40.03 -17.52 -19.25
N GLU A 903 -41.27 -17.30 -18.83
CA GLU A 903 -42.48 -17.76 -19.53
C GLU A 903 -42.54 -17.18 -20.96
N THR A 904 -42.23 -15.90 -21.13
CA THR A 904 -42.16 -15.24 -22.44
C THR A 904 -41.12 -15.88 -23.36
N LYS A 905 -39.94 -16.24 -22.83
CA LYS A 905 -38.91 -16.93 -23.62
C LYS A 905 -39.32 -18.34 -24.02
N ILE A 906 -39.99 -19.10 -23.15
CA ILE A 906 -40.55 -20.42 -23.49
C ILE A 906 -41.52 -20.32 -24.67
N THR A 907 -42.48 -19.39 -24.60
CA THR A 907 -43.50 -19.22 -25.65
C THR A 907 -42.92 -18.69 -26.96
N ASN A 908 -42.05 -17.67 -26.91
CA ASN A 908 -41.59 -16.97 -28.10
C ASN A 908 -40.41 -17.65 -28.80
N GLU A 909 -39.42 -18.14 -28.04
CA GLU A 909 -38.18 -18.70 -28.60
C GLU A 909 -38.29 -20.21 -28.84
N PHE A 910 -38.92 -20.94 -27.91
CA PHE A 910 -39.06 -22.39 -27.99
C PHE A 910 -40.40 -22.85 -28.57
N LYS A 911 -41.36 -21.93 -28.74
CA LYS A 911 -42.70 -22.19 -29.35
C LYS A 911 -43.46 -23.33 -28.67
N LEU A 912 -43.30 -23.46 -27.36
CA LEU A 912 -44.01 -24.44 -26.54
C LEU A 912 -45.01 -23.74 -25.63
N ASP A 913 -46.11 -24.43 -25.34
CA ASP A 913 -47.16 -23.91 -24.46
C ASP A 913 -46.72 -23.98 -23.00
N ILE A 914 -47.00 -22.93 -22.22
CA ILE A 914 -46.52 -22.82 -20.83
C ILE A 914 -47.16 -23.90 -19.95
N GLU A 915 -48.43 -24.24 -20.15
CA GLU A 915 -49.12 -25.25 -19.33
C GLU A 915 -48.55 -26.65 -19.59
N SER A 916 -48.08 -26.92 -20.81
CA SER A 916 -47.39 -28.17 -21.14
C SER A 916 -46.03 -28.31 -20.43
N VAL A 917 -45.27 -27.21 -20.35
CA VAL A 917 -43.94 -27.20 -19.73
C VAL A 917 -44.04 -27.14 -18.20
N LEU A 918 -45.00 -26.40 -17.65
CA LEU A 918 -45.17 -26.15 -16.22
C LEU A 918 -46.56 -26.63 -15.73
N PRO A 919 -46.83 -27.95 -15.72
CA PRO A 919 -48.15 -28.49 -15.40
C PRO A 919 -48.53 -28.33 -13.92
N THR A 920 -47.54 -28.30 -13.02
CA THR A 920 -47.74 -28.08 -11.58
C THR A 920 -46.81 -26.97 -11.09
N ARG A 921 -47.30 -26.15 -10.15
CA ARG A 921 -46.53 -25.09 -9.48
C ARG A 921 -46.64 -25.29 -7.97
N PRO A 922 -45.54 -25.15 -7.19
CA PRO A 922 -44.17 -24.83 -7.60
C PRO A 922 -43.47 -25.99 -8.33
N VAL A 923 -42.55 -25.68 -9.26
CA VAL A 923 -41.72 -26.70 -9.92
C VAL A 923 -40.56 -27.09 -9.02
N LEU A 924 -40.50 -28.35 -8.61
CA LEU A 924 -39.50 -28.86 -7.67
C LEU A 924 -38.72 -30.04 -8.26
N PHE A 925 -37.43 -30.06 -7.95
CA PHE A 925 -36.52 -31.16 -8.25
C PHE A 925 -35.82 -31.57 -6.95
N GLY A 926 -35.52 -32.86 -6.82
CA GLY A 926 -34.89 -33.42 -5.63
C GLY A 926 -34.31 -34.81 -5.88
N ASP A 927 -33.46 -35.27 -4.97
CA ASP A 927 -32.78 -36.57 -5.06
C ASP A 927 -33.17 -37.57 -3.97
N PHE A 928 -34.16 -37.20 -3.15
CA PHE A 928 -34.63 -37.95 -1.98
C PHE A 928 -35.95 -38.70 -2.23
N LEU A 929 -36.50 -38.68 -3.45
CA LEU A 929 -37.76 -39.36 -3.78
C LEU A 929 -37.72 -40.88 -3.62
N ASN A 930 -36.52 -41.48 -3.66
CA ASN A 930 -36.29 -42.90 -3.45
C ASN A 930 -35.27 -43.10 -2.32
N PRO A 931 -35.70 -43.05 -1.04
CA PRO A 931 -34.80 -43.11 0.11
C PRO A 931 -34.00 -44.43 0.21
N ASN A 932 -34.53 -45.52 -0.36
CA ASN A 932 -33.91 -46.85 -0.33
C ASN A 932 -32.87 -47.11 -1.44
N SER A 933 -32.59 -46.12 -2.31
CA SER A 933 -31.62 -46.27 -3.40
C SER A 933 -30.23 -45.80 -2.97
N ASP A 934 -29.20 -46.63 -3.17
CA ASP A 934 -27.80 -46.24 -2.96
C ASP A 934 -27.37 -45.11 -3.91
N VAL A 935 -28.00 -45.02 -5.09
CA VAL A 935 -27.78 -43.95 -6.07
C VAL A 935 -28.93 -42.95 -5.99
N LYS A 936 -28.65 -41.76 -5.45
CA LYS A 936 -29.61 -40.66 -5.35
C LYS A 936 -29.63 -39.84 -6.65
N LEU A 937 -30.70 -40.00 -7.44
CA LEU A 937 -30.89 -39.34 -8.73
C LEU A 937 -31.69 -38.05 -8.59
N TYR A 938 -31.20 -36.96 -9.17
CA TYR A 938 -31.89 -35.66 -9.18
C TYR A 938 -33.00 -35.68 -10.24
N ASN A 939 -34.27 -35.67 -9.80
CA ASN A 939 -35.44 -35.83 -10.66
C ASN A 939 -36.53 -34.81 -10.35
N TYR A 940 -37.44 -34.64 -11.32
CA TYR A 940 -38.65 -33.84 -11.17
C TYR A 940 -39.61 -34.46 -10.14
N VAL A 941 -40.18 -33.62 -9.28
CA VAL A 941 -41.18 -34.02 -8.29
C VAL A 941 -42.57 -33.78 -8.88
N GLU A 942 -43.24 -34.86 -9.30
CA GLU A 942 -44.62 -34.79 -9.82
C GLU A 942 -45.66 -34.65 -8.70
N ASP A 943 -45.49 -35.43 -7.63
CA ASP A 943 -46.43 -35.52 -6.50
C ASP A 943 -45.84 -34.85 -5.25
N HIS A 944 -46.38 -33.67 -4.91
CA HIS A 944 -45.95 -32.91 -3.75
C HIS A 944 -46.38 -33.53 -2.41
N GLU A 945 -47.50 -34.26 -2.36
CA GLU A 945 -47.97 -34.91 -1.13
C GLU A 945 -47.08 -36.10 -0.77
N LYS A 946 -46.70 -36.89 -1.77
CA LYS A 946 -45.72 -37.96 -1.60
C LYS A 946 -44.38 -37.43 -1.10
N MET A 947 -43.92 -36.30 -1.64
CA MET A 947 -42.68 -35.65 -1.19
C MET A 947 -42.76 -35.18 0.27
N ILE A 948 -43.88 -34.56 0.68
CA ILE A 948 -44.10 -34.14 2.07
C ILE A 948 -43.99 -35.35 3.00
N THR A 949 -44.67 -36.45 2.66
CA THR A 949 -44.65 -37.70 3.44
C THR A 949 -43.22 -38.23 3.61
N ILE A 950 -42.43 -38.28 2.53
CA ILE A 950 -41.02 -38.73 2.59
C ILE A 950 -40.18 -37.84 3.50
N MET A 951 -40.42 -36.52 3.49
CA MET A 951 -39.68 -35.60 4.37
C MET A 951 -40.11 -35.70 5.84
N GLU A 952 -41.38 -36.02 6.11
CA GLU A 952 -41.88 -36.30 7.46
C GLU A 952 -41.23 -37.58 8.01
N GLU A 953 -41.15 -38.64 7.20
CA GLU A 953 -40.42 -39.87 7.55
C GLU A 953 -38.94 -39.57 7.85
N ALA A 954 -38.27 -38.79 7.00
CA ALA A 954 -36.87 -38.39 7.24
C ALA A 954 -36.68 -37.56 8.54
N LEU A 955 -37.67 -36.74 8.88
CA LEU A 955 -37.67 -35.98 10.14
C LEU A 955 -37.88 -36.89 11.35
N GLU A 956 -38.76 -37.87 11.25
CA GLU A 956 -38.96 -38.89 12.29
C GLU A 956 -37.69 -39.70 12.50
N ASP A 957 -37.05 -40.19 11.44
CA ASP A 957 -35.77 -40.92 11.50
C ASP A 957 -34.68 -40.08 12.18
N TYR A 958 -34.55 -38.81 11.81
CA TYR A 958 -33.62 -37.90 12.47
C TYR A 958 -33.91 -37.77 13.98
N ASN A 959 -35.19 -37.67 14.36
CA ASN A 959 -35.63 -37.50 15.75
C ASN A 959 -35.48 -38.77 16.59
N GLN A 960 -35.47 -39.95 15.96
CA GLN A 960 -35.19 -41.22 16.65
C GLN A 960 -33.71 -41.37 16.97
N VAL A 961 -32.82 -40.89 16.10
CA VAL A 961 -31.36 -41.02 16.26
C VAL A 961 -30.77 -39.92 17.16
N ASN A 962 -31.35 -38.72 17.17
CA ASN A 962 -30.80 -37.56 17.87
C ASN A 962 -31.58 -37.20 19.15
N THR A 963 -30.84 -36.93 20.24
CA THR A 963 -31.43 -36.50 21.52
C THR A 963 -32.09 -35.12 21.47
N ALA A 964 -31.60 -34.22 20.61
CA ALA A 964 -32.19 -32.91 20.37
C ALA A 964 -33.21 -32.99 19.22
N GLN A 965 -34.45 -33.35 19.55
CA GLN A 965 -35.53 -33.51 18.58
C GLN A 965 -35.95 -32.19 17.92
N MET A 966 -36.16 -32.24 16.61
CA MET A 966 -36.72 -31.18 15.78
C MET A 966 -38.23 -31.33 15.67
N LYS A 967 -38.98 -30.42 16.30
CA LYS A 967 -40.45 -30.36 16.23
C LYS A 967 -40.88 -29.42 15.10
N LEU A 968 -40.71 -29.86 13.86
CA LEU A 968 -41.12 -29.11 12.68
C LEU A 968 -42.46 -29.60 12.16
N VAL A 969 -43.27 -28.69 11.62
CA VAL A 969 -44.44 -29.02 10.81
C VAL A 969 -44.08 -28.70 9.36
N LEU A 970 -44.09 -29.70 8.48
CA LEU A 970 -43.62 -29.58 7.11
C LEU A 970 -44.76 -29.17 6.17
N PHE A 971 -45.01 -27.87 6.10
CA PHE A 971 -45.83 -27.29 5.02
C PHE A 971 -45.03 -27.15 3.73
N LEU A 972 -45.71 -26.97 2.60
CA LEU A 972 -45.09 -26.90 1.27
C LEU A 972 -43.96 -25.86 1.18
N ASP A 973 -44.04 -24.71 1.86
CA ASP A 973 -42.97 -23.71 1.88
C ASP A 973 -41.71 -24.19 2.62
N ALA A 974 -41.87 -24.94 3.73
CA ALA A 974 -40.74 -25.52 4.45
C ALA A 974 -40.03 -26.57 3.59
N VAL A 975 -40.81 -27.40 2.89
CA VAL A 975 -40.33 -28.40 1.95
C VAL A 975 -39.60 -27.77 0.77
N GLN A 976 -40.13 -26.69 0.19
CA GLN A 976 -39.42 -25.92 -0.85
C GLN A 976 -38.06 -25.43 -0.37
N HIS A 977 -37.94 -24.96 0.88
CA HIS A 977 -36.66 -24.54 1.44
C HIS A 977 -35.69 -25.70 1.62
N VAL A 978 -36.16 -26.87 2.07
CA VAL A 978 -35.34 -28.10 2.12
C VAL A 978 -34.82 -28.46 0.73
N CYS A 979 -35.69 -28.49 -0.30
CA CYS A 979 -35.27 -28.75 -1.68
C CYS A 979 -34.17 -27.79 -2.16
N ARG A 980 -34.31 -26.49 -1.85
CA ARG A 980 -33.29 -25.48 -2.20
C ARG A 980 -31.96 -25.76 -1.51
N ILE A 981 -31.99 -26.10 -0.21
CA ILE A 981 -30.78 -26.35 0.57
C ILE A 981 -30.11 -27.64 0.08
N SER A 982 -30.83 -28.75 -0.05
CA SER A 982 -30.28 -30.01 -0.55
C SER A 982 -29.72 -29.87 -1.97
N ARG A 983 -30.38 -29.11 -2.85
CA ARG A 983 -29.87 -28.77 -4.19
C ARG A 983 -28.52 -28.04 -4.13
N VAL A 984 -28.33 -27.12 -3.20
CA VAL A 984 -27.05 -26.41 -3.04
C VAL A 984 -25.98 -27.33 -2.46
N ILE A 985 -26.29 -28.12 -1.43
CA ILE A 985 -25.34 -29.03 -0.77
C ILE A 985 -24.87 -30.16 -1.72
N ARG A 986 -25.75 -30.62 -2.61
CA ARG A 986 -25.41 -31.62 -3.65
C ARG A 986 -24.31 -31.13 -4.60
N GLN A 987 -24.17 -29.82 -4.80
CA GLN A 987 -23.16 -29.27 -5.71
C GLN A 987 -21.78 -29.22 -5.06
N PRO A 988 -20.71 -29.59 -5.80
CA PRO A 988 -19.35 -29.42 -5.29
C PRO A 988 -19.08 -27.93 -5.02
N LEU A 989 -18.46 -27.64 -3.88
CA LEU A 989 -18.23 -26.27 -3.37
C LEU A 989 -19.52 -25.45 -3.13
N GLY A 990 -20.67 -26.13 -3.02
CA GLY A 990 -21.97 -25.53 -2.75
C GLY A 990 -22.08 -25.01 -1.32
N ASN A 991 -22.27 -23.69 -1.18
CA ASN A 991 -22.48 -23.03 0.11
C ASN A 991 -23.75 -22.18 0.03
N ALA A 992 -24.67 -22.38 0.99
CA ALA A 992 -25.93 -21.63 1.09
C ALA A 992 -25.85 -20.58 2.21
N LEU A 993 -26.17 -19.32 1.89
CA LEU A 993 -26.39 -18.27 2.88
C LEU A 993 -27.89 -18.04 3.06
N LEU A 994 -28.43 -18.46 4.20
CA LEU A 994 -29.87 -18.35 4.48
C LEU A 994 -30.19 -17.05 5.23
N LEU A 995 -30.72 -16.06 4.52
CA LEU A 995 -31.19 -14.80 5.09
C LEU A 995 -32.69 -14.86 5.38
N GLY A 996 -33.07 -14.57 6.63
CA GLY A 996 -34.47 -14.59 7.07
C GLY A 996 -34.62 -14.14 8.51
N VAL A 997 -35.86 -13.90 8.95
CA VAL A 997 -36.18 -13.48 10.32
C VAL A 997 -35.82 -14.60 11.32
N GLY A 998 -35.49 -14.26 12.56
CA GLY A 998 -35.32 -15.24 13.64
C GLY A 998 -36.59 -16.08 13.82
N GLY A 999 -36.43 -17.39 14.10
CA GLY A 999 -37.57 -18.31 14.27
C GLY A 999 -38.14 -18.93 12.98
N SER A 1000 -37.63 -18.57 11.80
CA SER A 1000 -38.05 -19.11 10.50
C SER A 1000 -37.63 -20.57 10.21
N GLY A 1001 -37.10 -21.30 11.20
CA GLY A 1001 -36.70 -22.70 11.03
C GLY A 1001 -35.40 -22.93 10.24
N ARG A 1002 -34.65 -21.88 9.85
CA ARG A 1002 -33.40 -21.99 9.04
C ARG A 1002 -32.43 -23.07 9.52
N GLN A 1003 -32.12 -23.10 10.82
CA GLN A 1003 -31.21 -24.07 11.41
C GLN A 1003 -31.74 -25.50 11.30
N SER A 1004 -33.04 -25.69 11.59
CA SER A 1004 -33.67 -27.00 11.59
C SER A 1004 -33.84 -27.54 10.16
N LEU A 1005 -34.29 -26.69 9.23
CA LEU A 1005 -34.41 -27.06 7.81
C LEU A 1005 -33.06 -27.36 7.17
N SER A 1006 -31.99 -26.66 7.58
CA SER A 1006 -30.62 -26.96 7.09
C SER A 1006 -30.03 -28.25 7.64
N ARG A 1007 -30.54 -28.77 8.76
CA ARG A 1007 -30.13 -30.07 9.31
C ARG A 1007 -30.92 -31.23 8.73
N LEU A 1008 -32.17 -30.96 8.36
CA LEU A 1008 -33.04 -31.92 7.69
C LEU A 1008 -32.62 -32.13 6.22
N ALA A 1009 -32.22 -31.04 5.55
CA ALA A 1009 -31.69 -31.02 4.19
C ALA A 1009 -30.28 -31.60 4.09
#